data_AF-A0A8J6NRG5-F1
#
_entry.id   AF-A0A8J6NRG5-F1
#
_cell.length_a   1.000
_cell.length_b   1.000
_cell.length_c   1.000
_cell.angle_alpha   90.00
_cell.angle_beta   90.00
_cell.angle_gamma   90.00
#
_symmetry.space_group_name_H-M   'P 1'
#
loop_
_entity.id
_entity.type
_entity.pdbx_description
1 polymer ?
#
loop_
_entity_poly.entity_id
_entity_poly.type
_entity_poly.pdbx_seq_one_letter_code
_entity_poly.pdbx_strand_id
1 'polypeptide(L)'
;MQGKLMIFEFHISKVTREKYQFDENLFATDGRVIFADFAAARRFAEKLSAGRGNHVPASDLNAMGLLDEVMHILIRQYEMENPGVMIRATDWLAEKFGEEALDLSLLRFKEEFPSALTPSPLLSPQEAPVFEKGELLEEMLILALENENPGLSAYRELVDDTPLGNTIYSEMLGTLETFFGYEPGYGAGRESLLQILRAPTKASPNSLMGQLEYIVDEWGTMLGGKNKELILRGIDYLAEESIRAPGDGGSDGTAPVPEFFEGDGEYEHFSMDKDWMPQIVLLAKNAYVWLDQLSKQYERDISRLDQIPDEELDVLAQRGFSGLWLIGLWERSRASRRIKQRMGNPEAVASAYSLDDYAIAEDLGGQEALNNLRNRAWQHGIRLAADMVPNHMGIDSRWVIEHPERFLSLATPPYPNYSFNGENLSDDERVGIYLEDHYYDHSDAAVVFRRTDNQKDESTYIYHGNDGTSMPWNDTAQLNFLDPEVRETVIQTILNVAKQFPVIRFDAAMTLAKKHIQRLWYPEPGLGGAIPSRAEQGMSKAEFEAAIPREFWREVVDRVATEAPDTLLLAEAFWLMEGYFVRTLGMHRVYNSAFMHMLRDEDNGGYRQVMKNTLTFDPQVLKRYVNFMNNPDEETAVEQFGKGDKYFGVCTLLATLPGLPMFGHGQVEGFGEKYGMEYRRAYRDEKADTGFMRYHEETISPLLHRRYLFAGVENFLLYHFFNEEGRALDDVFAYSNRAGDEFALIIFHNKFSETSGRVQYSASFAVKAAGDEYLVKRTLVEGLDLVDKKGYVIFRDLVTGLEYIRAIAELAEKGLYVELGAYQRHVFLDFRTVDEEEWKAVAEALNGAGIVSIEAKREEIFKEKEAVDEFVENTTNMIVDKKQPTKKKAKRKLKK
;
A
#
# COMPACT_ATOMS: atom_id res chain seq x y z
N MET A 1 14.82 -39.65 14.23
CA MET A 1 14.07 -39.71 15.50
C MET A 1 12.72 -39.07 15.29
N GLN A 2 11.62 -39.76 15.65
CA GLN A 2 10.30 -39.14 15.80
C GLN A 2 10.08 -38.87 17.29
N GLY A 3 9.96 -37.60 17.68
CA GLY A 3 9.04 -37.26 18.78
C GLY A 3 9.57 -36.74 20.12
N LYS A 4 10.84 -36.34 20.29
CA LYS A 4 11.19 -35.44 21.42
C LYS A 4 11.14 -34.00 20.91
N LEU A 5 10.28 -33.17 21.50
CA LEU A 5 10.21 -31.73 21.24
C LEU A 5 11.56 -31.11 21.65
N MET A 6 12.07 -30.10 20.93
CA MET A 6 13.12 -29.23 21.48
C MET A 6 12.58 -28.61 22.76
N ILE A 7 13.30 -28.84 23.86
CA ILE A 7 13.07 -28.16 25.13
C ILE A 7 14.29 -27.26 25.28
N PHE A 8 14.08 -25.97 25.08
CA PHE A 8 15.11 -24.93 25.15
C PHE A 8 15.75 -25.00 26.53
N GLU A 9 17.05 -25.24 26.66
CA GLU A 9 17.63 -25.58 27.96
C GLU A 9 19.08 -25.08 28.04
N PHE A 10 19.31 -23.80 28.40
CA PHE A 10 20.68 -23.31 28.65
C PHE A 10 20.95 -23.09 30.15
N HIS A 11 22.22 -23.16 30.53
CA HIS A 11 22.67 -22.99 31.91
C HIS A 11 22.71 -21.51 32.32
N ILE A 12 22.20 -21.20 33.52
CA ILE A 12 22.34 -19.88 34.13
C ILE A 12 23.22 -19.95 35.36
N SER A 13 24.17 -19.02 35.45
CA SER A 13 25.06 -18.90 36.59
C SER A 13 24.26 -18.76 37.90
N LYS A 14 24.71 -19.46 38.93
CA LYS A 14 24.11 -19.45 40.26
C LYS A 14 23.97 -18.03 40.79
N VAL A 15 25.00 -17.20 40.60
CA VAL A 15 25.01 -15.78 40.99
C VAL A 15 23.84 -15.03 40.38
N THR A 16 23.59 -15.23 39.09
CA THR A 16 22.48 -14.60 38.37
C THR A 16 21.13 -15.15 38.81
N ARG A 17 21.01 -16.47 39.03
CA ARG A 17 19.77 -17.07 39.57
C ARG A 17 19.42 -16.50 40.95
N GLU A 18 20.41 -16.37 41.83
CA GLU A 18 20.26 -15.78 43.16
C GLU A 18 19.95 -14.27 43.12
N LYS A 19 20.60 -13.53 42.21
CA LYS A 19 20.42 -12.08 42.04
C LYS A 19 19.00 -11.71 41.61
N TYR A 20 18.44 -12.42 40.62
CA TYR A 20 17.15 -12.06 40.02
C TYR A 20 15.96 -12.89 40.53
N GLN A 21 16.21 -13.95 41.31
CA GLN A 21 15.17 -14.81 41.90
C GLN A 21 14.15 -15.29 40.86
N PHE A 22 14.66 -15.92 39.79
CA PHE A 22 13.82 -16.54 38.77
C PHE A 22 12.91 -17.63 39.38
N ASP A 23 11.75 -17.84 38.77
CA ASP A 23 10.81 -18.88 39.23
C ASP A 23 11.42 -20.27 38.95
N GLU A 24 11.42 -21.17 39.94
CA GLU A 24 11.97 -22.53 39.78
C GLU A 24 11.24 -23.34 38.71
N ASN A 25 9.98 -23.01 38.40
CA ASN A 25 9.20 -23.65 37.33
C ASN A 25 9.71 -23.32 35.92
N LEU A 26 10.61 -22.34 35.79
CA LEU A 26 11.31 -22.03 34.54
C LEU A 26 12.54 -22.92 34.33
N PHE A 27 12.87 -23.83 35.24
CA PHE A 27 14.07 -24.66 35.16
C PHE A 27 13.72 -26.16 35.11
N ALA A 28 14.44 -26.90 34.28
CA ALA A 28 14.46 -28.35 34.26
C ALA A 28 15.07 -28.91 35.56
N THR A 29 14.85 -30.20 35.83
CA THR A 29 15.42 -30.88 37.02
C THR A 29 16.94 -30.97 37.02
N ASP A 30 17.59 -30.66 35.90
CA ASP A 30 19.05 -30.59 35.72
C ASP A 30 19.61 -29.16 35.73
N GLY A 31 18.76 -28.12 35.91
CA GLY A 31 19.17 -26.72 36.11
C GLY A 31 19.10 -25.81 34.91
N ARG A 32 18.73 -26.34 33.75
CA ARG A 32 18.64 -25.58 32.50
C ARG A 32 17.32 -24.80 32.43
N VAL A 33 17.33 -23.58 31.89
CA VAL A 33 16.11 -22.78 31.74
C VAL A 33 15.26 -23.28 30.59
N ILE A 34 14.00 -23.63 30.85
CA ILE A 34 13.02 -24.05 29.87
C ILE A 34 12.22 -22.86 29.33
N PHE A 35 12.47 -22.46 28.08
CA PHE A 35 11.58 -21.56 27.33
C PHE A 35 10.53 -22.30 26.50
N ALA A 36 9.63 -23.05 27.15
CA ALA A 36 8.62 -23.86 26.45
C ALA A 36 7.74 -23.06 25.46
N ASP A 37 7.61 -21.75 25.64
CA ASP A 37 6.88 -20.82 24.80
C ASP A 37 7.44 -19.38 24.91
N PHE A 38 6.97 -18.47 24.06
CA PHE A 38 7.35 -17.05 24.11
C PHE A 38 6.93 -16.37 25.42
N ALA A 39 5.85 -16.83 26.06
CA ALA A 39 5.41 -16.28 27.33
C ALA A 39 6.44 -16.52 28.45
N ALA A 40 7.13 -17.67 28.46
CA ALA A 40 8.23 -17.96 29.37
C ALA A 40 9.41 -17.02 29.14
N ALA A 41 9.80 -16.80 27.88
CA ALA A 41 10.85 -15.84 27.53
C ALA A 41 10.50 -14.41 27.98
N ARG A 42 9.24 -13.97 27.78
CA ARG A 42 8.75 -12.65 28.22
C ARG A 42 8.81 -12.47 29.74
N ARG A 43 8.34 -13.46 30.51
CA ARG A 43 8.40 -13.42 31.99
C ARG A 43 9.84 -13.37 32.51
N PHE A 44 10.74 -14.11 31.85
CA PHE A 44 12.15 -14.11 32.21
C PHE A 44 12.78 -12.74 31.90
N ALA A 45 12.55 -12.22 30.70
CA ALA A 45 13.05 -10.92 30.24
C ALA A 45 12.57 -9.77 31.14
N GLU A 46 11.32 -9.80 31.58
CA GLU A 46 10.75 -8.80 32.49
C GLU A 46 11.49 -8.78 33.83
N LYS A 47 11.70 -9.94 34.47
CA LYS A 47 12.47 -10.03 35.72
C LYS A 47 13.89 -9.51 35.56
N LEU A 48 14.53 -9.86 34.44
CA LEU A 48 15.88 -9.41 34.13
C LEU A 48 15.93 -7.89 33.90
N SER A 49 14.96 -7.35 33.15
CA SER A 49 14.82 -5.92 32.88
C SER A 49 14.63 -5.12 34.16
N ALA A 50 13.74 -5.58 35.04
CA ALA A 50 13.48 -4.95 36.33
C ALA A 50 14.72 -4.91 37.22
N GLY A 51 15.50 -5.99 37.25
CA GLY A 51 16.73 -6.06 38.04
C GLY A 51 17.91 -5.27 37.43
N ARG A 52 17.98 -5.12 36.10
CA ARG A 52 19.01 -4.31 35.43
C ARG A 52 18.68 -2.81 35.40
N GLY A 53 17.40 -2.45 35.41
CA GLY A 53 16.93 -1.08 35.22
C GLY A 53 16.94 -0.62 33.75
N ASN A 54 17.08 -1.54 32.79
CA ASN A 54 16.95 -1.29 31.36
C ASN A 54 16.20 -2.45 30.67
N HIS A 55 15.61 -2.17 29.51
CA HIS A 55 14.85 -3.17 28.75
C HIS A 55 15.75 -4.32 28.27
N VAL A 56 15.26 -5.54 28.42
CA VAL A 56 15.85 -6.74 27.85
C VAL A 56 14.86 -7.37 26.87
N PRO A 57 15.23 -7.48 25.59
CA PRO A 57 14.44 -8.18 24.59
C PRO A 57 14.21 -9.66 24.96
N ALA A 58 12.94 -10.06 25.03
CA ALA A 58 12.59 -11.47 25.22
C ALA A 58 12.92 -12.33 23.98
N SER A 59 12.93 -11.72 22.80
CA SER A 59 13.34 -12.35 21.54
C SER A 59 14.79 -12.82 21.57
N ASP A 60 15.70 -12.04 22.16
CA ASP A 60 17.12 -12.39 22.26
C ASP A 60 17.33 -13.61 23.16
N LEU A 61 16.61 -13.68 24.28
CA LEU A 61 16.66 -14.82 25.18
C LEU A 61 16.12 -16.10 24.53
N ASN A 62 15.03 -15.98 23.75
CA ASN A 62 14.51 -17.09 22.97
C ASN A 62 15.53 -17.55 21.91
N ALA A 63 16.16 -16.62 21.20
CA ALA A 63 17.18 -16.90 20.20
C ALA A 63 18.41 -17.58 20.82
N MET A 64 18.85 -17.12 21.99
CA MET A 64 19.94 -17.74 22.75
C MET A 64 19.61 -19.20 23.08
N GLY A 65 18.42 -19.47 23.63
CA GLY A 65 17.99 -20.86 23.90
C GLY A 65 17.83 -21.73 22.65
N LEU A 66 17.51 -21.14 21.49
CA LEU A 66 17.47 -21.85 20.21
C LEU A 66 18.88 -22.22 19.71
N LEU A 67 19.84 -21.31 19.84
CA LEU A 67 21.23 -21.56 19.46
C LEU A 67 21.83 -22.70 20.30
N ASP A 68 21.59 -22.65 21.61
CA ASP A 68 21.99 -23.66 22.57
C ASP A 68 21.45 -25.07 22.21
N GLU A 69 20.13 -25.21 22.04
CA GLU A 69 19.53 -26.50 21.70
C GLU A 69 19.97 -27.02 20.31
N VAL A 70 20.22 -26.13 19.35
CA VAL A 70 20.80 -26.52 18.06
C VAL A 70 22.20 -27.12 18.26
N MET A 71 23.04 -26.55 19.14
CA MET A 71 24.35 -27.11 19.46
C MET A 71 24.21 -28.51 20.08
N HIS A 72 23.29 -28.73 21.02
CA HIS A 72 23.01 -30.06 21.57
C HIS A 72 22.58 -31.07 20.49
N ILE A 73 21.70 -30.67 19.56
CA ILE A 73 21.28 -31.54 18.47
C ILE A 73 22.47 -31.94 17.59
N LEU A 74 23.34 -30.99 17.25
CA LEU A 74 24.52 -31.23 16.43
C LEU A 74 25.52 -32.17 17.13
N ILE A 75 25.76 -31.97 18.43
CA ILE A 75 26.64 -32.83 19.22
C ILE A 75 26.08 -34.26 19.26
N ARG A 76 24.78 -34.42 19.55
CA ARG A 76 24.12 -35.74 19.57
C ARG A 76 24.16 -36.43 18.21
N GLN A 77 23.94 -35.70 17.12
CA GLN A 77 24.04 -36.26 15.77
C GLN A 77 25.48 -36.68 15.45
N TYR A 78 26.47 -35.87 15.85
CA TYR A 78 27.87 -36.20 15.72
C TYR A 78 28.24 -37.46 16.53
N GLU A 79 27.74 -37.60 17.77
CA GLU A 79 27.93 -38.81 18.57
C GLU A 79 27.27 -40.06 17.95
N MET A 80 26.14 -39.91 17.26
CA MET A 80 25.50 -41.04 16.57
C MET A 80 26.37 -41.57 15.41
N GLU A 81 27.06 -40.68 14.70
CA GLU A 81 28.01 -41.04 13.64
C GLU A 81 29.37 -41.46 14.22
N ASN A 82 29.72 -40.96 15.40
CA ASN A 82 30.97 -41.20 16.10
C ASN A 82 30.77 -41.63 17.58
N PRO A 83 30.31 -42.88 17.84
CA PRO A 83 29.91 -43.30 19.18
C PRO A 83 31.01 -43.17 20.23
N GLY A 84 30.63 -42.63 21.40
CA GLY A 84 31.51 -42.49 22.56
C GLY A 84 32.58 -41.41 22.42
N VAL A 85 32.42 -40.47 21.49
CA VAL A 85 33.40 -39.40 21.25
C VAL A 85 33.53 -38.44 22.43
N MET A 86 32.45 -38.11 23.14
CA MET A 86 32.54 -37.26 24.34
C MET A 86 33.28 -37.96 25.48
N ILE A 87 33.16 -39.28 25.60
CA ILE A 87 33.96 -40.08 26.55
C ILE A 87 35.44 -40.02 26.17
N ARG A 88 35.78 -40.22 24.89
CA ARG A 88 37.17 -40.09 24.42
C ARG A 88 37.71 -38.68 24.62
N ALA A 89 36.88 -37.66 24.48
CA ALA A 89 37.25 -36.27 24.76
C ALA A 89 37.58 -36.08 26.25
N THR A 90 36.79 -36.68 27.17
CA THR A 90 37.12 -36.67 28.60
C THR A 90 38.42 -37.40 28.91
N ASP A 91 38.66 -38.57 28.30
CA ASP A 91 39.91 -39.33 28.46
C ASP A 91 41.12 -38.53 27.97
N TRP A 92 40.99 -37.86 26.83
CA TRP A 92 42.02 -36.99 26.26
C TRP A 92 42.39 -35.82 27.19
N LEU A 93 41.39 -35.19 27.81
CA LEU A 93 41.63 -34.13 28.80
C LEU A 93 42.28 -34.68 30.07
N ALA A 94 41.84 -35.85 30.55
CA ALA A 94 42.44 -36.52 31.70
C ALA A 94 43.90 -36.93 31.46
N GLU A 95 44.23 -37.42 30.26
CA GLU A 95 45.60 -37.74 29.86
C GLU A 95 46.51 -36.50 29.83
N LYS A 96 45.99 -35.36 29.37
CA LYS A 96 46.77 -34.13 29.23
C LYS A 96 46.98 -33.40 30.56
N PHE A 97 45.93 -33.27 31.38
CA PHE A 97 45.94 -32.42 32.57
C PHE A 97 45.91 -33.18 33.90
N GLY A 98 45.61 -34.48 33.86
CA GLY A 98 45.42 -35.33 35.04
C GLY A 98 43.95 -35.42 35.47
N GLU A 99 43.55 -36.59 35.94
CA GLU A 99 42.17 -36.90 36.33
C GLU A 99 41.65 -36.00 37.46
N GLU A 100 42.49 -35.70 38.47
CA GLU A 100 42.12 -34.80 39.57
C GLU A 100 41.83 -33.37 39.10
N ALA A 101 42.53 -32.89 38.08
CA ALA A 101 42.35 -31.53 37.54
C ALA A 101 41.06 -31.44 36.71
N LEU A 102 40.74 -32.48 35.93
CA LEU A 102 39.47 -32.58 35.19
C LEU A 102 38.28 -32.68 36.16
N ASP A 103 38.35 -33.56 37.15
CA ASP A 103 37.28 -33.74 38.14
C ASP A 103 37.01 -32.45 38.94
N LEU A 104 38.06 -31.67 39.25
CA LEU A 104 37.92 -30.36 39.87
C LEU A 104 37.18 -29.36 38.96
N SER A 105 37.47 -29.35 37.66
CA SER A 105 36.72 -28.52 36.69
C SER A 105 35.25 -28.91 36.59
N LEU A 106 34.96 -30.22 36.46
CA LEU A 106 33.59 -30.74 36.39
C LEU A 106 32.79 -30.42 37.67
N LEU A 107 33.43 -30.54 38.83
CA LEU A 107 32.82 -30.16 40.12
C LEU A 107 32.53 -28.67 40.16
N ARG A 108 33.50 -27.84 39.77
CA ARG A 108 33.35 -26.39 39.82
C ARG A 108 32.25 -25.91 38.89
N PHE A 109 32.14 -26.51 37.70
CA PHE A 109 31.02 -26.27 36.79
C PHE A 109 29.67 -26.56 37.46
N LYS A 110 29.50 -27.73 38.10
CA LYS A 110 28.28 -28.07 38.84
C LYS A 110 27.96 -27.12 39.99
N GLU A 111 28.97 -26.58 40.67
CA GLU A 111 28.78 -25.61 41.76
C GLU A 111 28.27 -24.26 41.25
N GLU A 112 28.77 -23.82 40.10
CA GLU A 112 28.48 -22.50 39.52
C GLU A 112 27.23 -22.52 38.61
N PHE A 113 26.87 -23.68 38.04
CA PHE A 113 25.68 -23.90 37.22
C PHE A 113 24.84 -25.06 37.77
N PRO A 114 24.25 -24.93 38.97
CA PRO A 114 23.61 -26.04 39.66
C PRO A 114 22.23 -26.39 39.11
N SER A 115 21.85 -27.66 39.28
CA SER A 115 20.54 -28.17 38.86
C SER A 115 19.36 -27.62 39.65
N ALA A 116 19.56 -27.34 40.94
CA ALA A 116 18.57 -26.71 41.82
C ALA A 116 19.27 -25.71 42.76
N LEU A 117 18.54 -24.68 43.20
CA LEU A 117 19.04 -23.70 44.19
C LEU A 117 19.10 -24.29 45.61
N THR A 118 18.25 -25.28 45.92
CA THR A 118 18.34 -26.08 47.14
C THR A 118 19.26 -27.29 46.95
N PRO A 119 20.30 -27.46 47.80
CA PRO A 119 21.29 -28.52 47.62
C PRO A 119 20.69 -29.92 47.85
N SER A 120 20.75 -30.77 46.83
CA SER A 120 20.82 -32.22 47.02
C SER A 120 22.26 -32.56 47.44
N PRO A 121 22.51 -33.53 48.35
CA PRO A 121 23.87 -33.90 48.72
C PRO A 121 24.68 -34.26 47.46
N LEU A 122 25.66 -33.42 47.14
CA LEU A 122 26.60 -33.63 46.04
C LEU A 122 27.29 -34.99 46.26
N LEU A 123 27.09 -35.92 45.32
CA LEU A 123 28.02 -37.03 45.14
C LEU A 123 29.37 -36.42 44.77
N SER A 124 30.46 -36.97 45.32
CA SER A 124 31.80 -36.53 44.90
C SER A 124 31.98 -36.83 43.40
N PRO A 125 32.70 -35.99 42.62
CA PRO A 125 32.95 -36.24 41.19
C PRO A 125 33.58 -37.62 40.91
N GLN A 126 34.30 -38.14 41.91
CA GLN A 126 34.94 -39.45 41.92
C GLN A 126 33.92 -40.61 41.93
N GLU A 127 32.65 -40.35 42.26
CA GLU A 127 31.55 -41.33 42.32
C GLU A 127 30.56 -41.20 41.16
N ALA A 128 30.73 -40.21 40.27
CA ALA A 128 29.87 -40.02 39.10
C ALA A 128 30.18 -41.07 38.01
N PRO A 129 29.17 -41.73 37.40
CA PRO A 129 29.40 -42.63 36.27
C PRO A 129 30.12 -41.92 35.11
N VAL A 130 30.95 -42.65 34.36
CA VAL A 130 31.70 -42.12 33.19
C VAL A 130 30.77 -41.42 32.17
N PHE A 131 29.55 -41.92 32.03
CA PHE A 131 28.52 -41.32 31.17
C PHE A 131 28.15 -39.89 31.61
N GLU A 132 28.11 -39.63 32.91
CA GLU A 132 27.84 -38.31 33.50
C GLU A 132 29.01 -37.33 33.27
N LYS A 133 30.25 -37.81 33.15
CA LYS A 133 31.42 -36.95 32.84
C LYS A 133 31.38 -36.43 31.40
N GLY A 134 30.92 -37.25 30.45
CA GLY A 134 30.76 -36.86 29.04
C GLY A 134 29.70 -35.79 28.85
N GLU A 135 28.55 -35.94 29.53
CA GLU A 135 27.47 -34.94 29.53
C GLU A 135 27.94 -33.60 30.12
N LEU A 136 28.66 -33.60 31.25
CA LEU A 136 29.18 -32.35 31.82
C LEU A 136 30.23 -31.66 30.93
N LEU A 137 31.02 -32.43 30.19
CA LEU A 137 31.95 -31.88 29.23
C LEU A 137 31.25 -31.22 28.04
N GLU A 138 30.11 -31.79 27.60
CA GLU A 138 29.24 -31.19 26.57
C GLU A 138 28.76 -29.80 27.01
N GLU A 139 28.23 -29.69 28.22
CA GLU A 139 27.73 -28.42 28.75
C GLU A 139 28.84 -27.37 28.95
N MET A 140 30.01 -27.79 29.45
CA MET A 140 31.16 -26.90 29.56
C MET A 140 31.66 -26.43 28.18
N LEU A 141 31.56 -27.28 27.16
CA LEU A 141 31.91 -26.91 25.79
C LEU A 141 30.94 -25.86 25.25
N ILE A 142 29.64 -26.07 25.41
CA ILE A 142 28.60 -25.12 24.96
C ILE A 142 28.75 -23.78 25.68
N LEU A 143 28.89 -23.78 27.01
CA LEU A 143 29.12 -22.56 27.81
C LEU A 143 30.30 -21.74 27.27
N ALA A 144 31.39 -22.40 26.89
CA ALA A 144 32.56 -21.74 26.36
C ALA A 144 32.30 -21.12 24.97
N LEU A 145 31.52 -21.79 24.12
CA LEU A 145 31.10 -21.27 22.82
C LEU A 145 30.12 -20.09 22.94
N GLU A 146 29.22 -20.11 23.91
CA GLU A 146 28.32 -18.99 24.21
C GLU A 146 29.10 -17.74 24.65
N ASN A 147 30.14 -17.91 25.49
CA ASN A 147 31.01 -16.81 25.91
C ASN A 147 31.92 -16.27 24.77
N GLU A 148 32.25 -17.10 23.78
CA GLU A 148 32.93 -16.69 22.55
C GLU A 148 32.01 -15.91 21.58
N ASN A 149 30.68 -16.07 21.68
CA ASN A 149 29.71 -15.48 20.75
C ASN A 149 29.54 -13.96 20.99
N PRO A 150 29.98 -13.08 20.07
CA PRO A 150 29.84 -11.64 20.25
C PRO A 150 28.37 -11.17 20.33
N GLY A 151 27.45 -11.88 19.67
CA GLY A 151 26.01 -11.63 19.71
C GLY A 151 25.39 -11.81 21.10
N LEU A 152 26.03 -12.56 22.00
CA LEU A 152 25.57 -12.78 23.37
C LEU A 152 26.26 -11.86 24.40
N SER A 153 27.06 -10.89 23.95
CA SER A 153 27.83 -10.00 24.84
C SER A 153 26.99 -9.25 25.88
N ALA A 154 25.75 -8.87 25.55
CA ALA A 154 24.80 -8.22 26.46
C ALA A 154 24.21 -9.18 27.53
N TYR A 155 24.42 -10.48 27.37
CA TYR A 155 23.88 -11.55 28.21
C TYR A 155 24.94 -12.33 28.98
N ARG A 156 26.21 -11.86 28.95
CA ARG A 156 27.34 -12.52 29.64
C ARG A 156 27.10 -12.82 31.11
N GLU A 157 26.32 -12.02 31.84
CA GLU A 157 26.02 -12.33 33.25
C GLU A 157 25.20 -13.62 33.41
N LEU A 158 24.43 -14.03 32.40
CA LEU A 158 23.68 -15.29 32.41
C LEU A 158 24.63 -16.49 32.36
N VAL A 159 25.72 -16.38 31.58
CA VAL A 159 26.65 -17.47 31.25
C VAL A 159 28.07 -17.20 31.76
N ASP A 160 28.23 -16.41 32.83
CA ASP A 160 29.56 -15.99 33.32
C ASP A 160 30.42 -17.18 33.75
N ASP A 161 31.49 -17.44 33.00
CA ASP A 161 32.43 -18.54 33.20
C ASP A 161 33.71 -18.12 33.96
N THR A 162 33.83 -16.85 34.36
CA THR A 162 34.96 -16.32 35.13
C THR A 162 35.33 -17.18 36.35
N PRO A 163 34.37 -17.72 37.15
CA PRO A 163 34.69 -18.58 38.29
C PRO A 163 35.38 -19.91 37.93
N LEU A 164 35.29 -20.36 36.67
CA LEU A 164 35.93 -21.58 36.17
C LEU A 164 37.40 -21.35 35.77
N GLY A 165 37.85 -20.09 35.67
CA GLY A 165 39.17 -19.71 35.15
C GLY A 165 40.37 -20.25 35.94
N ASN A 166 40.19 -20.62 37.20
CA ASN A 166 41.23 -21.25 38.04
C ASN A 166 41.32 -22.78 37.87
N THR A 167 40.62 -23.33 36.87
CA THR A 167 40.59 -24.75 36.54
C THR A 167 41.12 -24.98 35.12
N ILE A 168 41.11 -26.22 34.61
CA ILE A 168 41.57 -26.50 33.23
C ILE A 168 40.66 -25.92 32.14
N TYR A 169 39.50 -25.37 32.51
CA TYR A 169 38.49 -24.81 31.61
C TYR A 169 39.05 -23.80 30.59
N SER A 170 39.94 -22.90 31.01
CA SER A 170 40.53 -21.88 30.12
C SER A 170 41.44 -22.47 29.03
N GLU A 171 41.99 -23.67 29.24
CA GLU A 171 42.85 -24.40 28.29
C GLU A 171 42.09 -25.53 27.56
N MET A 172 40.85 -25.80 27.99
CA MET A 172 40.03 -26.92 27.53
C MET A 172 39.69 -26.76 26.04
N LEU A 173 39.16 -25.61 25.62
CA LEU A 173 38.74 -25.39 24.23
C LEU A 173 39.88 -25.61 23.22
N GLY A 174 41.07 -25.05 23.47
CA GLY A 174 42.22 -25.24 22.59
C GLY A 174 42.70 -26.71 22.53
N THR A 175 42.51 -27.44 23.63
CA THR A 175 42.82 -28.87 23.69
C THR A 175 41.79 -29.71 22.93
N LEU A 176 40.50 -29.42 23.12
CA LEU A 176 39.40 -30.07 22.41
C LEU A 176 39.43 -29.77 20.91
N GLU A 177 39.85 -28.58 20.50
CA GLU A 177 40.02 -28.23 19.08
C GLU A 177 41.07 -29.13 18.41
N THR A 178 42.15 -29.45 19.12
CA THR A 178 43.14 -30.42 18.66
C THR A 178 42.55 -31.83 18.58
N PHE A 179 41.82 -32.26 19.62
CA PHE A 179 41.18 -33.57 19.68
C PHE A 179 40.18 -33.80 18.54
N PHE A 180 39.20 -32.90 18.39
CA PHE A 180 38.19 -32.99 17.33
C PHE A 180 38.78 -32.82 15.93
N GLY A 181 40.00 -32.30 15.79
CA GLY A 181 40.74 -32.28 14.52
C GLY A 181 41.30 -33.65 14.10
N TYR A 182 41.45 -34.60 15.04
CA TYR A 182 41.85 -35.98 14.77
C TYR A 182 40.68 -36.94 14.62
N GLU A 183 39.51 -36.58 15.16
CA GLU A 183 38.28 -37.35 15.02
C GLU A 183 37.68 -37.21 13.60
N PRO A 184 36.85 -38.16 13.15
CA PRO A 184 36.12 -38.03 11.88
C PRO A 184 35.34 -36.72 11.81
N GLY A 185 35.32 -36.10 10.64
CA GLY A 185 34.46 -34.94 10.37
C GLY A 185 32.98 -35.32 10.40
N TYR A 186 32.12 -34.32 10.54
CA TYR A 186 30.67 -34.55 10.57
C TYR A 186 30.08 -34.83 9.17
N GLY A 187 29.20 -35.82 9.07
CA GLY A 187 28.56 -36.22 7.82
C GLY A 187 29.55 -36.64 6.73
N ALA A 188 29.38 -36.10 5.51
CA ALA A 188 30.31 -36.32 4.38
C ALA A 188 31.43 -35.25 4.30
N GLY A 189 31.49 -34.33 5.27
CA GLY A 189 32.40 -33.19 5.29
C GLY A 189 33.79 -33.49 5.84
N ARG A 190 34.64 -32.46 5.86
CA ARG A 190 35.98 -32.48 6.50
C ARG A 190 36.06 -31.61 7.75
N GLU A 191 34.95 -30.99 8.14
CA GLU A 191 34.90 -30.04 9.24
C GLU A 191 34.78 -30.79 10.58
N SER A 192 35.51 -30.30 11.58
CA SER A 192 35.41 -30.84 12.94
C SER A 192 34.15 -30.33 13.64
N LEU A 193 33.74 -31.01 14.72
CA LEU A 193 32.58 -30.61 15.52
C LEU A 193 32.63 -29.14 15.94
N LEU A 194 33.78 -28.65 16.44
CA LEU A 194 33.93 -27.25 16.85
C LEU A 194 33.86 -26.25 15.69
N GLN A 195 34.28 -26.65 14.48
CA GLN A 195 34.16 -25.79 13.30
C GLN A 195 32.70 -25.57 12.94
N ILE A 196 31.90 -26.63 13.05
CA ILE A 196 30.46 -26.60 12.76
C ILE A 196 29.71 -25.80 13.83
N LEU A 197 29.96 -26.08 15.11
CA LEU A 197 29.31 -25.34 16.21
C LEU A 197 29.61 -23.82 16.16
N ARG A 198 30.80 -23.42 15.68
CA ARG A 198 31.18 -22.00 15.51
C ARG A 198 30.70 -21.38 14.18
N ALA A 199 30.18 -22.17 13.24
CA ALA A 199 29.87 -21.69 11.89
C ALA A 199 28.80 -20.56 11.87
N PRO A 200 27.68 -20.63 12.63
CA PRO A 200 26.69 -19.56 12.67
C PRO A 200 27.30 -18.26 13.20
N THR A 201 28.03 -18.34 14.31
CA THR A 201 28.75 -17.22 14.92
C THR A 201 29.79 -16.61 13.98
N LYS A 202 30.44 -17.40 13.12
CA LYS A 202 31.38 -16.88 12.12
C LYS A 202 30.68 -16.19 10.96
N ALA A 203 29.54 -16.73 10.51
CA ALA A 203 28.76 -16.15 9.43
C ALA A 203 28.13 -14.81 9.84
N SER A 204 27.59 -14.75 11.07
CA SER A 204 26.85 -13.61 11.60
C SER A 204 27.26 -13.25 13.05
N PRO A 205 28.47 -12.69 13.28
CA PRO A 205 29.03 -12.56 14.63
C PRO A 205 28.21 -11.71 15.60
N ASN A 206 27.54 -10.67 15.11
CA ASN A 206 26.81 -9.70 15.93
C ASN A 206 25.28 -9.74 15.70
N SER A 207 24.76 -10.77 15.04
CA SER A 207 23.32 -10.86 14.72
C SER A 207 22.77 -12.23 15.09
N LEU A 208 21.98 -12.29 16.16
CA LEU A 208 21.30 -13.53 16.56
C LEU A 208 20.35 -14.01 15.46
N MET A 209 19.64 -13.08 14.80
CA MET A 209 18.79 -13.38 13.63
C MET A 209 19.61 -14.03 12.52
N GLY A 210 20.74 -13.42 12.14
CA GLY A 210 21.61 -13.95 11.08
C GLY A 210 22.29 -15.28 11.44
N GLN A 211 22.44 -15.60 12.72
CA GLN A 211 22.92 -16.92 13.16
C GLN A 211 21.82 -17.98 13.01
N LEU A 212 20.58 -17.66 13.37
CA LEU A 212 19.44 -18.56 13.17
C LEU A 212 19.11 -18.78 11.69
N GLU A 213 19.20 -17.74 10.85
CA GLU A 213 19.04 -17.85 9.39
C GLU A 213 20.06 -18.82 8.79
N TYR A 214 21.34 -18.68 9.16
CA TYR A 214 22.39 -19.60 8.74
C TYR A 214 22.07 -21.06 9.12
N ILE A 215 21.58 -21.29 10.35
CA ILE A 215 21.18 -22.61 10.82
C ILE A 215 20.04 -23.19 9.97
N VAL A 216 19.05 -22.38 9.61
CA VAL A 216 17.92 -22.84 8.78
C VAL A 216 18.40 -23.22 7.38
N ASP A 217 19.25 -22.40 6.78
CA ASP A 217 19.73 -22.57 5.41
C ASP A 217 20.64 -23.78 5.27
N GLU A 218 21.61 -23.95 6.17
CA GLU A 218 22.61 -25.01 6.10
C GLU A 218 22.11 -26.32 6.74
N TRP A 219 21.37 -26.23 7.85
CA TRP A 219 21.06 -27.39 8.70
C TRP A 219 19.56 -27.70 8.80
N GLY A 220 18.68 -26.88 8.23
CA GLY A 220 17.22 -27.03 8.41
C GLY A 220 16.66 -28.38 7.95
N THR A 221 17.25 -29.04 6.95
CA THR A 221 16.83 -30.38 6.51
C THR A 221 17.19 -31.47 7.52
N MET A 222 18.30 -31.29 8.23
CA MET A 222 18.88 -32.24 9.18
C MET A 222 18.26 -32.10 10.58
N LEU A 223 17.88 -30.89 10.97
CA LEU A 223 17.21 -30.61 12.24
C LEU A 223 15.77 -31.18 12.30
N GLY A 224 15.17 -31.46 11.14
CA GLY A 224 13.81 -31.96 11.01
C GLY A 224 12.76 -30.83 11.02
N GLY A 225 11.61 -31.08 10.39
CA GLY A 225 10.60 -30.05 10.11
C GLY A 225 10.12 -29.25 11.34
N LYS A 226 9.85 -29.94 12.46
CA LYS A 226 9.39 -29.27 13.69
C LYS A 226 10.43 -28.33 14.30
N ASN A 227 11.71 -28.70 14.25
CA ASN A 227 12.77 -27.88 14.82
C ASN A 227 13.08 -26.68 13.93
N LYS A 228 13.05 -26.89 12.61
CA LYS A 228 13.09 -25.80 11.64
C LYS A 228 11.97 -24.79 11.87
N GLU A 229 10.73 -25.25 12.07
CA GLU A 229 9.59 -24.35 12.35
C GLU A 229 9.78 -23.53 13.63
N LEU A 230 10.34 -24.12 14.69
CA LEU A 230 10.65 -23.39 15.93
C LEU A 230 11.70 -22.29 15.73
N ILE A 231 12.76 -22.58 14.97
CA ILE A 231 13.80 -21.59 14.65
C ILE A 231 13.23 -20.46 13.80
N LEU A 232 12.42 -20.78 12.79
CA LEU A 232 11.73 -19.80 11.96
C LEU A 232 10.83 -18.88 12.80
N ARG A 233 10.10 -19.42 13.81
CA ARG A 233 9.32 -18.60 14.74
C ARG A 233 10.20 -17.74 15.65
N GLY A 234 11.39 -18.21 16.04
CA GLY A 234 12.36 -17.39 16.78
C GLY A 234 12.88 -16.20 15.94
N ILE A 235 13.13 -16.42 14.66
CA ILE A 235 13.46 -15.37 13.68
C ILE A 235 12.32 -14.36 13.58
N ASP A 236 11.07 -14.83 13.45
CA ASP A 236 9.89 -13.95 13.43
C ASP A 236 9.80 -13.10 14.70
N TYR A 237 10.10 -13.69 15.86
CA TYR A 237 10.03 -12.99 17.13
C TYR A 237 11.11 -11.90 17.27
N LEU A 238 12.32 -12.15 16.76
CA LEU A 238 13.36 -11.12 16.65
C LEU A 238 12.93 -9.98 15.72
N ALA A 239 12.25 -10.29 14.62
CA ALA A 239 11.72 -9.28 13.70
C ALA A 239 10.63 -8.42 14.36
N GLU A 240 9.72 -9.01 15.14
CA GLU A 240 8.69 -8.26 15.89
C GLU A 240 9.30 -7.21 16.84
N GLU A 241 10.39 -7.56 17.54
CA GLU A 241 11.03 -6.66 18.50
C GLU A 241 11.64 -5.42 17.83
N SER A 242 12.16 -5.56 16.60
CA SER A 242 12.68 -4.44 15.81
C SER A 242 11.62 -3.40 15.46
N ILE A 243 10.36 -3.85 15.31
CA ILE A 243 9.20 -3.02 14.95
C ILE A 243 8.54 -2.38 16.17
N ARG A 244 8.74 -2.94 17.38
CA ARG A 244 8.26 -2.38 18.64
C ARG A 244 9.03 -1.16 19.12
N ALA A 245 10.27 -0.98 18.66
CA ALA A 245 11.05 0.21 18.98
C ALA A 245 10.39 1.46 18.34
N PRO A 246 10.46 2.65 18.97
CA PRO A 246 9.93 3.88 18.39
C PRO A 246 10.68 4.21 17.09
N GLY A 247 10.11 3.80 15.96
CA GLY A 247 10.53 4.21 14.64
C GLY A 247 9.72 5.41 14.18
N ASP A 248 10.37 6.28 13.44
CA ASP A 248 9.79 7.30 12.58
C ASP A 248 9.01 6.60 11.45
N GLY A 249 7.83 6.09 11.79
CA GLY A 249 6.87 5.48 10.88
C GLY A 249 6.47 6.46 9.79
N GLY A 250 7.07 6.29 8.62
CA GLY A 250 6.69 6.93 7.37
C GLY A 250 7.14 6.02 6.23
N SER A 251 6.27 5.73 5.28
CA SER A 251 6.74 5.27 3.98
C SER A 251 7.62 6.38 3.40
N ASP A 252 8.72 6.04 2.75
CA ASP A 252 9.69 7.00 2.19
C ASP A 252 9.14 7.83 1.01
N GLY A 253 7.82 7.86 0.82
CA GLY A 253 7.13 8.58 -0.24
C GLY A 253 7.44 8.06 -1.64
N THR A 254 8.18 6.96 -1.78
CA THR A 254 8.49 6.37 -3.08
C THR A 254 7.40 5.39 -3.48
N ALA A 255 6.69 5.70 -4.57
CA ALA A 255 5.73 4.78 -5.17
C ALA A 255 6.50 3.78 -6.07
N PRO A 256 6.57 2.49 -5.75
CA PRO A 256 7.24 1.51 -6.60
C PRO A 256 6.51 1.39 -7.95
N VAL A 257 7.26 1.14 -9.02
CA VAL A 257 6.68 0.81 -10.35
C VAL A 257 6.04 -0.59 -10.25
N PRO A 258 4.74 -0.76 -10.55
CA PRO A 258 4.15 -2.09 -10.57
C PRO A 258 4.78 -2.99 -11.62
N GLU A 259 5.36 -4.09 -11.16
CA GLU A 259 5.74 -5.24 -11.98
C GLU A 259 4.61 -6.26 -11.89
N PHE A 260 3.87 -6.45 -12.98
CA PHE A 260 2.83 -7.47 -13.05
C PHE A 260 3.49 -8.82 -13.30
N PHE A 261 3.43 -9.70 -12.31
CA PHE A 261 3.81 -11.10 -12.44
C PHE A 261 2.55 -11.96 -12.50
N GLU A 262 2.47 -12.91 -13.43
CA GLU A 262 1.50 -14.00 -13.31
C GLU A 262 1.96 -14.91 -12.15
N GLY A 263 1.51 -14.59 -10.94
CA GLY A 263 1.67 -15.46 -9.78
C GLY A 263 0.79 -16.70 -9.90
N ASP A 264 1.20 -17.79 -9.26
CA ASP A 264 0.38 -19.01 -9.15
C ASP A 264 -1.01 -18.68 -8.60
N GLY A 265 -2.05 -18.82 -9.44
CA GLY A 265 -3.45 -18.64 -9.06
C GLY A 265 -4.10 -17.29 -9.45
N GLU A 266 -3.39 -16.39 -10.14
CA GLU A 266 -4.03 -15.18 -10.70
C GLU A 266 -4.72 -15.46 -12.04
N TYR A 267 -6.02 -15.19 -12.11
CA TYR A 267 -6.83 -15.35 -13.32
C TYR A 267 -7.64 -14.09 -13.61
N GLU A 268 -8.08 -13.96 -14.87
CA GLU A 268 -8.92 -12.85 -15.33
C GLU A 268 -10.38 -13.09 -14.95
N HIS A 269 -10.95 -12.19 -14.16
CA HIS A 269 -12.34 -12.20 -13.68
C HIS A 269 -12.85 -10.78 -13.36
N PHE A 270 -12.71 -9.89 -14.34
CA PHE A 270 -13.17 -8.50 -14.26
C PHE A 270 -14.69 -8.41 -14.02
N SER A 271 -15.09 -7.46 -13.18
CA SER A 271 -16.51 -7.09 -13.08
C SER A 271 -16.97 -6.28 -14.29
N MET A 272 -18.23 -6.47 -14.67
CA MET A 272 -18.84 -5.71 -15.76
C MET A 272 -19.25 -4.32 -15.28
N ASP A 273 -18.73 -3.29 -15.95
CA ASP A 273 -19.14 -1.91 -15.71
C ASP A 273 -20.54 -1.64 -16.30
N LYS A 274 -21.34 -0.80 -15.63
CA LYS A 274 -22.54 -0.17 -16.22
C LYS A 274 -22.15 1.08 -17.01
N ASP A 275 -23.00 1.54 -17.92
CA ASP A 275 -22.70 2.67 -18.82
C ASP A 275 -22.22 3.95 -18.11
N TRP A 276 -22.71 4.21 -16.90
CA TRP A 276 -22.33 5.40 -16.12
C TRP A 276 -20.98 5.25 -15.40
N MET A 277 -20.55 4.03 -15.09
CA MET A 277 -19.38 3.75 -14.23
C MET A 277 -18.05 4.21 -14.83
N PRO A 278 -17.76 4.05 -16.14
CA PRO A 278 -16.56 4.62 -16.75
C PRO A 278 -16.56 6.15 -16.78
N GLN A 279 -17.74 6.78 -16.77
CA GLN A 279 -17.90 8.21 -16.98
C GLN A 279 -17.99 9.02 -15.68
N ILE A 280 -17.88 8.37 -14.53
CA ILE A 280 -17.98 9.09 -13.26
C ILE A 280 -16.74 9.97 -13.02
N VAL A 281 -16.98 11.18 -12.54
CA VAL A 281 -15.97 12.13 -12.06
C VAL A 281 -16.27 12.39 -10.59
N LEU A 282 -15.35 11.98 -9.71
CA LEU A 282 -15.58 11.95 -8.28
C LEU A 282 -14.96 13.17 -7.60
N LEU A 283 -15.74 13.86 -6.75
CA LEU A 283 -15.24 14.89 -5.85
C LEU A 283 -15.30 14.39 -4.41
N ALA A 284 -14.17 14.38 -3.73
CA ALA A 284 -14.07 14.06 -2.31
C ALA A 284 -14.22 15.33 -1.45
N LYS A 285 -15.10 15.31 -0.45
CA LYS A 285 -15.27 16.38 0.52
C LYS A 285 -15.37 15.80 1.94
N ASN A 286 -14.51 16.26 2.85
CA ASN A 286 -14.77 16.13 4.28
C ASN A 286 -16.10 16.83 4.63
N ALA A 287 -17.09 16.06 5.10
CA ALA A 287 -18.46 16.54 5.26
C ALA A 287 -18.55 17.72 6.24
N TYR A 288 -17.97 17.60 7.43
CA TYR A 288 -18.05 18.64 8.46
C TYR A 288 -17.36 19.93 8.05
N VAL A 289 -16.15 19.81 7.51
CA VAL A 289 -15.38 20.98 7.02
C VAL A 289 -16.13 21.67 5.88
N TRP A 290 -16.71 20.90 4.96
CA TRP A 290 -17.45 21.46 3.83
C TRP A 290 -18.73 22.16 4.27
N LEU A 291 -19.48 21.59 5.22
CA LEU A 291 -20.68 22.22 5.79
C LEU A 291 -20.36 23.56 6.48
N ASP A 292 -19.25 23.65 7.23
CA ASP A 292 -18.75 24.91 7.80
C ASP A 292 -18.36 25.94 6.72
N GLN A 293 -17.69 25.50 5.65
CA GLN A 293 -17.35 26.37 4.51
C GLN A 293 -18.59 26.87 3.77
N LEU A 294 -19.57 25.98 3.51
CA LEU A 294 -20.85 26.36 2.90
C LEU A 294 -21.61 27.33 3.78
N SER A 295 -21.57 27.15 5.10
CA SER A 295 -22.23 28.08 6.03
C SER A 295 -21.69 29.51 5.87
N LYS A 296 -20.37 29.64 5.71
CA LYS A 296 -19.70 30.93 5.46
C LYS A 296 -20.01 31.47 4.07
N GLN A 297 -20.00 30.61 3.04
CA GLN A 297 -20.25 30.99 1.65
C GLN A 297 -21.69 31.49 1.42
N TYR A 298 -22.69 30.83 2.01
CA TYR A 298 -24.10 31.14 1.85
C TYR A 298 -24.67 32.00 2.98
N GLU A 299 -23.82 32.46 3.90
CA GLU A 299 -24.17 33.32 5.04
C GLU A 299 -25.37 32.79 5.86
N ARG A 300 -25.45 31.47 6.05
CA ARG A 300 -26.50 30.79 6.83
C ARG A 300 -25.93 29.56 7.54
N ASP A 301 -26.55 29.13 8.64
CA ASP A 301 -26.12 27.90 9.31
C ASP A 301 -26.47 26.67 8.47
N ILE A 302 -25.45 25.89 8.09
CA ILE A 302 -25.53 24.64 7.34
C ILE A 302 -24.73 23.61 8.13
N SER A 303 -25.42 22.84 8.95
CA SER A 303 -24.84 21.82 9.84
C SER A 303 -25.29 20.40 9.50
N ARG A 304 -26.31 20.23 8.66
CA ARG A 304 -26.88 18.93 8.26
C ARG A 304 -26.83 18.70 6.75
N LEU A 305 -26.86 17.43 6.34
CA LEU A 305 -26.80 17.03 4.92
C LEU A 305 -27.96 17.57 4.09
N ASP A 306 -29.17 17.63 4.66
CA ASP A 306 -30.37 18.16 4.00
C ASP A 306 -30.35 19.67 3.80
N GLN A 307 -29.42 20.39 4.44
CA GLN A 307 -29.30 21.85 4.36
C GLN A 307 -28.32 22.32 3.25
N ILE A 308 -27.60 21.39 2.62
CA ILE A 308 -26.74 21.70 1.46
C ILE A 308 -27.63 22.31 0.37
N PRO A 309 -27.34 23.53 -0.14
CA PRO A 309 -28.19 24.22 -1.11
C PRO A 309 -28.23 23.50 -2.47
N ASP A 310 -29.34 23.61 -3.19
CA ASP A 310 -29.44 23.10 -4.57
C ASP A 310 -28.51 23.87 -5.51
N GLU A 311 -28.29 25.17 -5.24
CA GLU A 311 -27.36 26.01 -5.99
C GLU A 311 -25.92 25.47 -5.94
N GLU A 312 -25.52 24.87 -4.82
CA GLU A 312 -24.21 24.25 -4.71
C GLU A 312 -24.13 22.95 -5.54
N LEU A 313 -25.19 22.15 -5.55
CA LEU A 313 -25.28 20.95 -6.39
C LEU A 313 -25.23 21.31 -7.87
N ASP A 314 -25.89 22.40 -8.27
CA ASP A 314 -25.81 22.96 -9.62
C ASP A 314 -24.39 23.37 -9.98
N VAL A 315 -23.65 24.04 -9.08
CA VAL A 315 -22.25 24.42 -9.30
C VAL A 315 -21.38 23.18 -9.50
N LEU A 316 -21.55 22.13 -8.70
CA LEU A 316 -20.81 20.88 -8.86
C LEU A 316 -21.09 20.21 -10.22
N ALA A 317 -22.37 20.12 -10.59
CA ALA A 317 -22.78 19.55 -11.88
C ALA A 317 -22.25 20.38 -13.06
N GLN A 318 -22.31 21.71 -12.99
CA GLN A 318 -21.78 22.61 -14.02
C GLN A 318 -20.26 22.48 -14.20
N ARG A 319 -19.53 22.13 -13.15
CA ARG A 319 -18.10 21.83 -13.20
C ARG A 319 -17.77 20.44 -13.76
N GLY A 320 -18.80 19.62 -14.05
CA GLY A 320 -18.64 18.28 -14.62
C GLY A 320 -18.50 17.16 -13.59
N PHE A 321 -18.73 17.43 -12.30
CA PHE A 321 -18.75 16.40 -11.27
C PHE A 321 -20.06 15.60 -11.35
N SER A 322 -19.93 14.28 -11.40
CA SER A 322 -21.06 13.34 -11.45
C SER A 322 -21.08 12.37 -10.25
N GLY A 323 -20.06 12.45 -9.38
CA GLY A 323 -19.98 11.75 -8.11
C GLY A 323 -19.54 12.69 -6.99
N LEU A 324 -20.16 12.56 -5.81
CA LEU A 324 -19.81 13.31 -4.60
C LEU A 324 -19.55 12.32 -3.46
N TRP A 325 -18.29 12.18 -3.08
CA TRP A 325 -17.86 11.39 -1.94
C TRP A 325 -17.78 12.26 -0.70
N LEU A 326 -18.63 11.94 0.29
CA LEU A 326 -18.64 12.60 1.59
C LEU A 326 -17.91 11.73 2.62
N ILE A 327 -16.82 12.26 3.14
CA ILE A 327 -15.99 11.58 4.13
C ILE A 327 -16.57 11.83 5.52
N GLY A 328 -16.68 10.75 6.29
CA GLY A 328 -17.06 10.80 7.70
C GLY A 328 -18.55 11.00 7.97
N LEU A 329 -19.40 10.34 7.16
CA LEU A 329 -20.86 10.32 7.27
C LEU A 329 -21.39 9.48 8.45
N TRP A 330 -20.63 8.49 8.87
CA TRP A 330 -21.04 7.49 9.86
C TRP A 330 -20.92 8.01 11.29
N GLU A 331 -21.72 7.44 12.20
CA GLU A 331 -21.63 7.69 13.64
C GLU A 331 -20.28 7.15 14.18
N ARG A 332 -19.60 7.97 14.97
CA ARG A 332 -18.18 7.75 15.32
C ARG A 332 -18.00 7.44 16.80
N SER A 333 -16.90 6.74 17.09
CA SER A 333 -16.44 6.40 18.44
C SER A 333 -16.26 7.63 19.33
N ARG A 334 -16.87 7.64 20.52
CA ARG A 334 -16.66 8.72 21.49
C ARG A 334 -15.32 8.57 22.19
N ALA A 335 -14.88 7.33 22.39
CA ALA A 335 -13.56 7.01 22.91
C ALA A 335 -12.45 7.58 22.02
N SER A 336 -12.53 7.44 20.69
CA SER A 336 -11.58 8.04 19.73
C SER A 336 -11.44 9.55 19.94
N ARG A 337 -12.57 10.27 20.08
CA ARG A 337 -12.55 11.71 20.39
C ARG A 337 -11.83 12.01 21.71
N ARG A 338 -12.15 11.26 22.77
CA ARG A 338 -11.59 11.45 24.11
C ARG A 338 -10.08 11.21 24.14
N ILE A 339 -9.62 10.19 23.41
CA ILE A 339 -8.20 9.89 23.21
C ILE A 339 -7.48 11.07 22.55
N LYS A 340 -7.99 11.57 21.41
CA LYS A 340 -7.37 12.69 20.68
C LYS A 340 -7.32 13.98 21.52
N GLN A 341 -8.35 14.24 22.31
CA GLN A 341 -8.38 15.39 23.23
C GLN A 341 -7.30 15.31 24.31
N ARG A 342 -7.06 14.11 24.86
CA ARG A 342 -5.98 13.87 25.83
C ARG A 342 -4.59 14.03 25.22
N MET A 343 -4.43 13.63 23.96
CA MET A 343 -3.18 13.79 23.20
C MET A 343 -2.91 15.25 22.77
N GLY A 344 -3.70 16.22 23.23
CA GLY A 344 -3.42 17.64 23.10
C GLY A 344 -4.26 18.39 22.07
N ASN A 345 -5.25 17.75 21.42
CA ASN A 345 -6.17 18.42 20.50
C ASN A 345 -7.60 18.56 21.09
N PRO A 346 -7.88 19.62 21.86
CA PRO A 346 -9.18 19.78 22.53
C PRO A 346 -10.35 19.98 21.55
N GLU A 347 -10.10 20.42 20.32
CA GLU A 347 -11.12 20.63 19.28
C GLU A 347 -11.32 19.40 18.37
N ALA A 348 -10.51 18.34 18.52
CA ALA A 348 -10.62 17.14 17.69
C ALA A 348 -12.01 16.50 17.81
N VAL A 349 -12.58 16.10 16.67
CA VAL A 349 -13.64 15.08 16.64
C VAL A 349 -13.03 13.68 16.52
N ALA A 350 -13.86 12.67 16.75
CA ALA A 350 -13.48 11.28 16.53
C ALA A 350 -12.99 11.06 15.09
N SER A 351 -12.04 10.14 14.93
CA SER A 351 -11.61 9.70 13.60
C SER A 351 -12.81 9.26 12.76
N ALA A 352 -12.89 9.71 11.51
CA ALA A 352 -13.90 9.27 10.55
C ALA A 352 -13.87 7.75 10.29
N TYR A 353 -12.77 7.06 10.64
CA TYR A 353 -12.60 5.62 10.47
C TYR A 353 -12.70 4.83 11.79
N SER A 354 -12.85 5.51 12.94
CA SER A 354 -13.21 4.84 14.20
C SER A 354 -14.72 4.90 14.39
N LEU A 355 -15.41 3.90 13.86
CA LEU A 355 -16.87 3.86 13.73
C LEU A 355 -17.55 3.26 14.96
N ASP A 356 -18.62 3.88 15.45
CA ASP A 356 -19.53 3.23 16.41
C ASP A 356 -20.43 2.22 15.70
N ASP A 357 -21.02 2.64 14.58
CA ASP A 357 -21.93 1.85 13.76
C ASP A 357 -22.01 2.42 12.33
N TYR A 358 -22.50 1.64 11.37
CA TYR A 358 -22.79 2.09 10.00
C TYR A 358 -24.13 2.83 9.89
N ALA A 359 -24.44 3.65 10.90
CA ALA A 359 -25.55 4.58 10.92
C ALA A 359 -25.06 5.97 10.53
N ILE A 360 -25.88 6.74 9.80
CA ILE A 360 -25.55 8.14 9.49
C ILE A 360 -25.57 8.96 10.77
N ALA A 361 -24.53 9.76 10.98
CA ALA A 361 -24.36 10.53 12.21
C ALA A 361 -25.58 11.42 12.50
N GLU A 362 -26.04 11.39 13.74
CA GLU A 362 -27.26 12.13 14.14
C GLU A 362 -27.07 13.65 14.03
N ASP A 363 -25.85 14.16 14.28
CA ASP A 363 -25.54 15.58 14.14
C ASP A 363 -25.44 16.05 12.68
N LEU A 364 -25.23 15.13 11.73
CA LEU A 364 -25.40 15.37 10.29
C LEU A 364 -26.86 15.25 9.81
N GLY A 365 -27.75 14.84 10.71
CA GLY A 365 -29.18 14.75 10.51
C GLY A 365 -29.74 13.36 10.22
N GLY A 366 -28.91 12.33 10.38
CA GLY A 366 -29.32 10.94 10.29
C GLY A 366 -29.79 10.50 8.90
N GLN A 367 -30.48 9.36 8.87
CA GLN A 367 -30.89 8.71 7.62
C GLN A 367 -31.85 9.58 6.77
N GLU A 368 -32.70 10.38 7.42
CA GLU A 368 -33.65 11.25 6.71
C GLU A 368 -32.92 12.34 5.92
N ALA A 369 -31.91 12.98 6.53
CA ALA A 369 -31.12 14.01 5.87
C ALA A 369 -30.32 13.46 4.69
N LEU A 370 -29.73 12.26 4.84
CA LEU A 370 -29.06 11.58 3.74
C LEU A 370 -30.03 11.29 2.58
N ASN A 371 -31.21 10.72 2.87
CA ASN A 371 -32.18 10.39 1.83
C ASN A 371 -32.64 11.63 1.06
N ASN A 372 -32.84 12.75 1.77
CA ASN A 372 -33.15 14.04 1.16
C ASN A 372 -32.04 14.50 0.20
N LEU A 373 -30.80 14.58 0.70
CA LEU A 373 -29.64 15.01 -0.11
C LEU A 373 -29.45 14.08 -1.32
N ARG A 374 -29.54 12.77 -1.12
CA ARG A 374 -29.39 11.77 -2.18
C ARG A 374 -30.39 11.98 -3.31
N ASN A 375 -31.65 12.23 -2.97
CA ASN A 375 -32.69 12.47 -3.96
C ASN A 375 -32.45 13.76 -4.74
N ARG A 376 -32.03 14.85 -4.06
CA ARG A 376 -31.70 16.11 -4.73
C ARG A 376 -30.46 15.96 -5.59
N ALA A 377 -29.35 15.47 -5.06
CA ALA A 377 -28.12 15.20 -5.81
C ALA A 377 -28.38 14.39 -7.09
N TRP A 378 -29.23 13.35 -7.01
CA TRP A 378 -29.61 12.55 -8.17
C TRP A 378 -30.35 13.37 -9.25
N GLN A 379 -31.21 14.31 -8.88
CA GLN A 379 -31.89 15.21 -9.82
C GLN A 379 -30.91 16.14 -10.55
N HIS A 380 -29.77 16.46 -9.93
CA HIS A 380 -28.67 17.22 -10.54
C HIS A 380 -27.63 16.33 -11.23
N GLY A 381 -27.88 15.02 -11.36
CA GLY A 381 -26.97 14.07 -12.02
C GLY A 381 -25.78 13.62 -11.18
N ILE A 382 -25.79 13.89 -9.87
CA ILE A 382 -24.71 13.57 -8.93
C ILE A 382 -25.05 12.30 -8.15
N ARG A 383 -24.15 11.33 -8.19
CA ARG A 383 -24.19 10.11 -7.38
C ARG A 383 -23.45 10.31 -6.07
N LEU A 384 -24.11 10.03 -4.93
CA LEU A 384 -23.41 10.06 -3.65
C LEU A 384 -22.51 8.83 -3.51
N ALA A 385 -21.34 9.04 -2.93
CA ALA A 385 -20.39 8.02 -2.55
C ALA A 385 -20.10 8.09 -1.06
N ALA A 386 -19.79 6.93 -0.47
CA ALA A 386 -19.41 6.82 0.94
C ALA A 386 -18.13 6.01 1.10
N ASP A 387 -17.40 6.31 2.17
CA ASP A 387 -16.39 5.41 2.71
C ASP A 387 -17.00 4.18 3.35
N MET A 388 -16.26 3.09 3.33
CA MET A 388 -16.52 1.92 4.15
C MET A 388 -15.21 1.34 4.68
N VAL A 389 -15.17 1.08 5.98
CA VAL A 389 -13.99 0.58 6.71
C VAL A 389 -14.29 -0.84 7.21
N PRO A 390 -14.09 -1.87 6.38
CA PRO A 390 -14.51 -3.24 6.70
C PRO A 390 -13.56 -3.98 7.66
N ASN A 391 -12.36 -3.45 7.90
CA ASN A 391 -11.31 -4.18 8.65
C ASN A 391 -11.50 -4.14 10.17
N HIS A 392 -12.01 -3.04 10.71
CA HIS A 392 -12.09 -2.79 12.15
C HIS A 392 -13.29 -1.91 12.51
N MET A 393 -13.60 -1.82 13.81
CA MET A 393 -14.60 -0.92 14.37
C MET A 393 -13.95 -0.01 15.42
N GLY A 394 -14.62 1.04 15.90
CA GLY A 394 -14.14 1.82 17.06
C GLY A 394 -14.09 0.96 18.33
N ILE A 395 -13.16 1.28 19.25
CA ILE A 395 -12.97 0.48 20.48
C ILE A 395 -14.19 0.45 21.40
N ASP A 396 -15.03 1.48 21.38
CA ASP A 396 -16.30 1.59 22.11
C ASP A 396 -17.53 1.36 21.24
N SER A 397 -17.34 0.80 20.04
CA SER A 397 -18.45 0.51 19.13
C SER A 397 -19.46 -0.45 19.73
N ARG A 398 -20.72 -0.35 19.27
CA ARG A 398 -21.76 -1.33 19.59
C ARG A 398 -21.31 -2.77 19.36
N TRP A 399 -20.50 -3.00 18.33
CA TRP A 399 -19.98 -4.34 18.02
C TRP A 399 -19.05 -4.84 19.11
N VAL A 400 -18.14 -4.02 19.64
CA VAL A 400 -17.25 -4.41 20.75
C VAL A 400 -18.04 -4.62 22.05
N ILE A 401 -19.06 -3.79 22.28
CA ILE A 401 -19.88 -3.88 23.51
C ILE A 401 -20.73 -5.15 23.49
N GLU A 402 -21.47 -5.39 22.40
CA GLU A 402 -22.51 -6.41 22.31
C GLU A 402 -22.02 -7.74 21.71
N HIS A 403 -20.97 -7.71 20.89
CA HIS A 403 -20.44 -8.85 20.14
C HIS A 403 -18.90 -8.95 20.20
N PRO A 404 -18.30 -8.99 21.41
CA PRO A 404 -16.84 -9.05 21.56
C PRO A 404 -16.21 -10.29 20.90
N GLU A 405 -16.98 -11.37 20.71
CA GLU A 405 -16.54 -12.59 20.02
C GLU A 405 -16.11 -12.38 18.57
N ARG A 406 -16.54 -11.27 17.94
CA ARG A 406 -16.20 -10.94 16.55
C ARG A 406 -14.78 -10.42 16.36
N PHE A 407 -14.07 -10.12 17.45
CA PHE A 407 -12.78 -9.43 17.42
C PHE A 407 -11.62 -10.36 17.76
N LEU A 408 -10.45 -10.05 17.21
CA LEU A 408 -9.22 -10.74 17.58
C LEU A 408 -8.87 -10.39 19.03
N SER A 409 -8.85 -11.41 19.89
CA SER A 409 -8.67 -11.21 21.33
C SER A 409 -7.86 -12.32 22.00
N LEU A 410 -7.31 -11.99 23.16
CA LEU A 410 -6.60 -12.90 24.07
C LEU A 410 -7.29 -12.88 25.44
N ALA A 411 -7.19 -14.00 26.16
CA ALA A 411 -7.65 -14.12 27.55
C ALA A 411 -6.71 -13.43 28.55
N THR A 412 -5.45 -13.22 28.18
CA THR A 412 -4.42 -12.55 28.99
C THR A 412 -3.67 -11.52 28.15
N PRO A 413 -3.02 -10.51 28.78
CA PRO A 413 -2.19 -9.57 28.04
C PRO A 413 -1.09 -10.31 27.24
N PRO A 414 -0.76 -9.86 26.01
CA PRO A 414 0.31 -10.48 25.22
C PRO A 414 1.68 -10.27 25.86
N TYR A 415 1.89 -9.15 26.55
CA TYR A 415 3.15 -8.85 27.22
C TYR A 415 2.94 -8.66 28.74
N PRO A 416 3.80 -9.24 29.59
CA PRO A 416 3.68 -9.13 31.04
C PRO A 416 3.76 -7.70 31.59
N ASN A 417 4.55 -6.83 30.95
CA ASN A 417 4.73 -5.43 31.33
C ASN A 417 3.54 -4.53 30.95
N TYR A 418 2.56 -5.04 30.19
CA TYR A 418 1.39 -4.25 29.81
C TYR A 418 0.54 -3.92 31.02
N SER A 419 0.17 -2.66 31.13
CA SER A 419 -0.65 -2.15 32.22
C SER A 419 -1.79 -1.29 31.68
N PHE A 420 -2.93 -1.30 32.38
CA PHE A 420 -4.18 -0.72 31.90
C PHE A 420 -4.80 0.11 33.02
N ASN A 421 -4.02 1.05 33.55
CA ASN A 421 -4.40 1.90 34.69
C ASN A 421 -5.04 3.22 34.25
N GLY A 422 -5.10 3.46 32.94
CA GLY A 422 -5.82 4.58 32.34
C GLY A 422 -7.30 4.66 32.72
N GLU A 423 -7.95 5.72 32.23
CA GLU A 423 -9.39 5.90 32.47
C GLU A 423 -10.24 4.87 31.73
N ASN A 424 -11.45 4.62 32.23
CA ASN A 424 -12.46 3.93 31.44
C ASN A 424 -12.94 4.85 30.30
N LEU A 425 -12.76 4.41 29.06
CA LEU A 425 -13.18 5.11 27.85
C LEU A 425 -14.59 4.75 27.39
N SER A 426 -15.21 3.71 27.96
CA SER A 426 -16.58 3.31 27.65
C SER A 426 -17.60 4.23 28.33
N ASP A 427 -18.61 4.68 27.57
CA ASP A 427 -19.80 5.34 28.11
C ASP A 427 -20.89 4.34 28.55
N ASP A 428 -20.73 3.05 28.24
CA ASP A 428 -21.68 1.99 28.56
C ASP A 428 -21.33 1.30 29.88
N GLU A 429 -22.24 1.35 30.86
CA GLU A 429 -22.04 0.77 32.21
C GLU A 429 -21.80 -0.75 32.20
N ARG A 430 -22.19 -1.46 31.14
CA ARG A 430 -21.98 -2.92 31.00
C ARG A 430 -20.51 -3.29 30.79
N VAL A 431 -19.70 -2.38 30.22
CA VAL A 431 -18.35 -2.70 29.74
C VAL A 431 -17.35 -1.61 30.14
N GLY A 432 -16.20 -2.00 30.68
CA GLY A 432 -15.03 -1.13 30.83
C GLY A 432 -14.07 -1.25 29.64
N ILE A 433 -13.54 -0.14 29.14
CA ILE A 433 -12.53 -0.08 28.08
C ILE A 433 -11.33 0.70 28.57
N TYR A 434 -10.14 0.10 28.55
CA TYR A 434 -8.91 0.69 29.06
C TYR A 434 -7.78 0.49 28.06
N LEU A 435 -7.12 1.57 27.67
CA LEU A 435 -5.91 1.51 26.84
C LEU A 435 -4.72 1.01 27.66
N GLU A 436 -3.75 0.45 26.95
CA GLU A 436 -2.44 0.13 27.49
C GLU A 436 -1.67 1.42 27.80
N ASP A 437 -0.99 1.49 28.94
CA ASP A 437 -0.44 2.73 29.49
C ASP A 437 0.70 3.34 28.63
N HIS A 438 1.52 2.51 27.95
CA HIS A 438 2.61 2.97 27.07
C HIS A 438 2.07 3.58 25.75
N TYR A 439 0.77 3.49 25.49
CA TYR A 439 0.11 4.22 24.40
C TYR A 439 0.38 5.73 24.47
N TYR A 440 0.33 6.32 25.66
CA TYR A 440 0.38 7.78 25.83
C TYR A 440 1.79 8.37 25.73
N ASP A 441 2.81 7.59 26.04
CA ASP A 441 4.22 8.03 25.98
C ASP A 441 5.00 7.43 24.80
N HIS A 442 4.34 6.59 24.00
CA HIS A 442 4.88 5.92 22.81
C HIS A 442 6.15 5.10 23.08
N SER A 443 6.28 4.56 24.30
CA SER A 443 7.42 3.73 24.68
C SER A 443 7.28 2.25 24.30
N ASP A 444 6.10 1.83 23.84
CA ASP A 444 5.83 0.51 23.22
C ASP A 444 4.72 0.66 22.17
N ALA A 445 4.49 -0.39 21.37
CA ALA A 445 3.49 -0.43 20.30
C ALA A 445 2.04 -0.50 20.80
N ALA A 446 1.81 -0.85 22.09
CA ALA A 446 0.49 -0.92 22.71
C ALA A 446 -0.56 -1.71 21.87
N VAL A 447 -0.26 -2.96 21.50
CA VAL A 447 -1.01 -3.69 20.45
C VAL A 447 -2.45 -4.12 20.80
N VAL A 448 -2.84 -4.03 22.07
CA VAL A 448 -4.17 -4.41 22.56
C VAL A 448 -4.72 -3.38 23.55
N PHE A 449 -6.05 -3.33 23.68
CA PHE A 449 -6.75 -2.68 24.80
C PHE A 449 -7.48 -3.72 25.65
N ARG A 450 -7.71 -3.40 26.93
CA ARG A 450 -8.50 -4.25 27.84
C ARG A 450 -9.98 -3.89 27.77
N ARG A 451 -10.81 -4.87 27.46
CA ARG A 451 -12.27 -4.83 27.63
C ARG A 451 -12.65 -5.65 28.86
N THR A 452 -13.41 -5.08 29.78
CA THR A 452 -13.94 -5.77 30.97
C THR A 452 -15.45 -5.85 30.89
N ASP A 453 -16.02 -7.05 30.94
CA ASP A 453 -17.45 -7.25 31.14
C ASP A 453 -17.77 -7.06 32.62
N ASN A 454 -18.43 -5.95 32.96
CA ASN A 454 -18.68 -5.58 34.35
C ASN A 454 -19.73 -6.48 35.03
N GLN A 455 -20.52 -7.25 34.26
CA GLN A 455 -21.49 -8.19 34.81
C GLN A 455 -20.84 -9.52 35.16
N LYS A 456 -19.86 -9.96 34.36
CA LYS A 456 -19.14 -11.23 34.55
C LYS A 456 -17.83 -11.09 35.31
N ASP A 457 -17.34 -9.87 35.48
CA ASP A 457 -15.99 -9.57 36.00
C ASP A 457 -14.90 -10.29 35.18
N GLU A 458 -15.09 -10.34 33.86
CA GLU A 458 -14.21 -11.02 32.91
C GLU A 458 -13.50 -9.99 32.03
N SER A 459 -12.18 -10.13 31.89
CA SER A 459 -11.38 -9.25 31.03
C SER A 459 -10.85 -9.98 29.80
N THR A 460 -10.96 -9.33 28.66
CA THR A 460 -10.44 -9.77 27.37
C THR A 460 -9.57 -8.69 26.77
N TYR A 461 -8.50 -9.06 26.08
CA TYR A 461 -7.55 -8.14 25.48
C TYR A 461 -7.71 -8.15 23.97
N ILE A 462 -8.27 -7.08 23.41
CA ILE A 462 -8.66 -7.00 22.00
C ILE A 462 -7.57 -6.26 21.23
N TYR A 463 -7.17 -6.80 20.08
CA TYR A 463 -6.18 -6.16 19.21
C TYR A 463 -6.73 -4.91 18.52
N HIS A 464 -5.87 -3.91 18.40
CA HIS A 464 -6.13 -2.74 17.57
C HIS A 464 -6.01 -3.08 16.07
N GLY A 465 -6.70 -2.32 15.21
CA GLY A 465 -6.53 -2.44 13.76
C GLY A 465 -5.10 -2.07 13.34
N ASN A 466 -4.54 -2.78 12.36
CA ASN A 466 -3.16 -2.58 11.90
C ASN A 466 -2.98 -3.06 10.45
N ASP A 467 -2.10 -2.40 9.70
CA ASP A 467 -1.72 -2.73 8.31
C ASP A 467 -0.29 -3.28 8.18
N GLY A 468 0.46 -3.34 9.28
CA GLY A 468 1.85 -3.79 9.36
C GLY A 468 2.91 -2.69 9.32
N THR A 469 2.52 -1.40 9.47
CA THR A 469 3.43 -0.24 9.37
C THR A 469 3.99 0.26 10.72
N SER A 470 4.24 -0.67 11.67
CA SER A 470 4.76 -0.48 13.04
C SER A 470 3.77 -0.11 14.14
N MET A 471 3.00 0.97 14.01
CA MET A 471 2.06 1.41 15.05
C MET A 471 0.61 1.04 14.71
N PRO A 472 -0.14 0.40 15.64
CA PRO A 472 -1.55 0.13 15.42
C PRO A 472 -2.42 1.40 15.41
N TRP A 473 -3.58 1.30 14.77
CA TRP A 473 -4.66 2.29 14.87
C TRP A 473 -5.37 2.16 16.23
N ASN A 474 -4.78 2.77 17.25
CA ASN A 474 -5.08 2.57 18.66
C ASN A 474 -6.48 2.98 19.14
N ASP A 475 -7.27 3.66 18.30
CA ASP A 475 -8.69 3.95 18.56
C ASP A 475 -9.65 2.97 17.87
N THR A 476 -9.14 1.85 17.37
CA THR A 476 -9.90 0.82 16.64
C THR A 476 -9.75 -0.57 17.25
N ALA A 477 -10.66 -1.49 16.92
CA ALA A 477 -10.71 -2.88 17.34
C ALA A 477 -10.78 -3.79 16.10
N GLN A 478 -9.82 -4.70 15.97
CA GLN A 478 -9.62 -5.55 14.79
C GLN A 478 -10.63 -6.71 14.73
N LEU A 479 -11.34 -6.83 13.61
CA LEU A 479 -12.27 -7.94 13.36
C LEU A 479 -11.52 -9.25 13.06
N ASN A 480 -12.09 -10.37 13.50
CA ASN A 480 -11.55 -11.70 13.26
C ASN A 480 -12.08 -12.29 11.93
N PHE A 481 -11.37 -12.03 10.84
CA PHE A 481 -11.71 -12.57 9.53
C PHE A 481 -11.49 -14.07 9.36
N LEU A 482 -10.94 -14.78 10.36
CA LEU A 482 -10.89 -16.25 10.36
C LEU A 482 -12.28 -16.85 10.59
N ASP A 483 -13.17 -16.13 11.28
CA ASP A 483 -14.55 -16.55 11.54
C ASP A 483 -15.46 -16.30 10.32
N PRO A 484 -16.09 -17.35 9.74
CA PRO A 484 -17.05 -17.18 8.63
C PRO A 484 -18.25 -16.28 8.96
N GLU A 485 -18.73 -16.26 10.20
CA GLU A 485 -19.88 -15.43 10.60
C GLU A 485 -19.52 -13.94 10.63
N VAL A 486 -18.27 -13.62 11.00
CA VAL A 486 -17.74 -12.25 10.91
C VAL A 486 -17.67 -11.81 9.45
N ARG A 487 -17.14 -12.66 8.56
CA ARG A 487 -17.09 -12.37 7.12
C ARG A 487 -18.47 -12.11 6.53
N GLU A 488 -19.46 -12.96 6.85
CA GLU A 488 -20.84 -12.76 6.39
C GLU A 488 -21.47 -11.48 6.97
N THR A 489 -21.23 -11.18 8.26
CA THR A 489 -21.72 -9.94 8.88
C THR A 489 -21.19 -8.69 8.18
N VAL A 490 -19.89 -8.69 7.85
CA VAL A 490 -19.28 -7.58 7.10
C VAL A 490 -19.86 -7.51 5.68
N ILE A 491 -20.00 -8.63 4.97
CA ILE A 491 -20.65 -8.66 3.63
C ILE A 491 -22.06 -8.07 3.68
N GLN A 492 -22.88 -8.45 4.66
CA GLN A 492 -24.23 -7.90 4.81
C GLN A 492 -24.21 -6.40 5.09
N THR A 493 -23.24 -5.93 5.86
CA THR A 493 -23.04 -4.51 6.11
C THR A 493 -22.68 -3.78 4.81
N ILE A 494 -21.79 -4.35 4.00
CA ILE A 494 -21.42 -3.81 2.68
C ILE A 494 -22.66 -3.72 1.78
N LEU A 495 -23.47 -4.77 1.73
CA LEU A 495 -24.70 -4.79 0.94
C LEU A 495 -25.72 -3.75 1.41
N ASN A 496 -25.77 -3.47 2.71
CA ASN A 496 -26.62 -2.42 3.26
C ASN A 496 -26.10 -1.01 2.92
N VAL A 497 -24.79 -0.80 2.89
CA VAL A 497 -24.18 0.45 2.39
C VAL A 497 -24.44 0.60 0.88
N ALA A 498 -24.32 -0.46 0.09
CA ALA A 498 -24.57 -0.48 -1.35
C ALA A 498 -26.00 -0.09 -1.74
N LYS A 499 -27.00 -0.43 -0.90
CA LYS A 499 -28.39 0.01 -1.08
C LYS A 499 -28.58 1.51 -0.85
N GLN A 500 -27.66 2.16 -0.14
CA GLN A 500 -27.72 3.57 0.19
C GLN A 500 -26.89 4.42 -0.77
N PHE A 501 -25.72 3.92 -1.16
CA PHE A 501 -24.73 4.62 -1.98
C PHE A 501 -24.40 3.82 -3.24
N PRO A 502 -24.60 4.38 -4.45
CA PRO A 502 -24.20 3.74 -5.71
C PRO A 502 -22.68 3.67 -5.89
N VAL A 503 -21.89 4.34 -5.06
CA VAL A 503 -20.42 4.32 -5.11
C VAL A 503 -19.90 4.09 -3.70
N ILE A 504 -19.03 3.08 -3.53
CA ILE A 504 -18.40 2.77 -2.25
C ILE A 504 -16.90 2.79 -2.43
N ARG A 505 -16.19 3.53 -1.58
CA ARG A 505 -14.74 3.46 -1.44
C ARG A 505 -14.40 2.66 -0.20
N PHE A 506 -13.66 1.57 -0.38
CA PHE A 506 -13.17 0.73 0.71
C PHE A 506 -11.80 1.22 1.17
N ASP A 507 -11.72 1.54 2.45
CA ASP A 507 -10.49 1.92 3.14
C ASP A 507 -9.59 0.70 3.37
N ALA A 508 -8.27 0.89 3.19
CA ALA A 508 -7.24 -0.11 3.42
C ALA A 508 -7.60 -1.52 2.91
N ALA A 509 -8.18 -1.60 1.70
CA ALA A 509 -8.79 -2.83 1.19
C ALA A 509 -7.79 -3.99 1.07
N MET A 510 -6.50 -3.69 0.85
CA MET A 510 -5.42 -4.66 0.80
C MET A 510 -5.31 -5.51 2.08
N THR A 511 -5.65 -4.97 3.25
CA THR A 511 -5.58 -5.69 4.54
C THR A 511 -6.49 -6.92 4.59
N LEU A 512 -7.58 -6.91 3.80
CA LEU A 512 -8.56 -8.00 3.75
C LEU A 512 -8.38 -8.96 2.58
N ALA A 513 -7.31 -8.81 1.78
CA ALA A 513 -6.92 -9.86 0.86
C ALA A 513 -6.47 -11.08 1.67
N LYS A 514 -6.86 -12.30 1.27
CA LYS A 514 -6.53 -13.53 2.02
C LYS A 514 -5.05 -13.66 2.37
N LYS A 515 -4.16 -13.31 1.44
CA LYS A 515 -2.70 -13.32 1.66
C LYS A 515 -2.25 -12.36 2.77
N HIS A 516 -2.90 -11.20 2.92
CA HIS A 516 -2.57 -10.21 3.94
C HIS A 516 -3.22 -10.52 5.28
N ILE A 517 -4.43 -11.08 5.29
CA ILE A 517 -5.00 -11.64 6.52
C ILE A 517 -4.03 -12.67 7.12
N GLN A 518 -3.47 -13.56 6.29
CA GLN A 518 -2.45 -14.52 6.75
C GLN A 518 -1.18 -13.81 7.22
N ARG A 519 -0.57 -12.97 6.37
CA ARG A 519 0.69 -12.28 6.69
C ARG A 519 0.63 -11.49 7.99
N LEU A 520 -0.47 -10.79 8.24
CA LEU A 520 -0.62 -9.88 9.37
C LEU A 520 -1.02 -10.61 10.65
N TRP A 521 -2.04 -11.45 10.58
CA TRP A 521 -2.69 -11.98 11.78
C TRP A 521 -2.37 -13.46 12.06
N TYR A 522 -1.98 -14.22 11.04
CA TYR A 522 -1.75 -15.67 11.11
C TYR A 522 -0.51 -16.11 10.29
N PRO A 523 0.66 -15.48 10.47
CA PRO A 523 1.81 -15.70 9.60
C PRO A 523 2.31 -17.14 9.66
N GLU A 524 2.81 -17.66 8.54
CA GLU A 524 3.53 -18.93 8.56
C GLU A 524 4.87 -18.75 9.29
N PRO A 525 5.43 -19.82 9.90
CA PRO A 525 6.77 -19.75 10.47
C PRO A 525 7.80 -19.21 9.47
N GLY A 526 8.50 -18.13 9.84
CA GLY A 526 9.53 -17.47 9.03
C GLY A 526 9.01 -16.32 8.16
N LEU A 527 7.69 -16.06 8.19
CA LEU A 527 7.04 -14.95 7.49
C LEU A 527 6.32 -13.99 8.45
N GLY A 528 6.61 -14.09 9.76
CA GLY A 528 6.08 -13.25 10.81
C GLY A 528 6.80 -11.91 10.93
N GLY A 529 6.56 -11.19 12.04
CA GLY A 529 7.17 -9.89 12.31
C GLY A 529 6.28 -8.69 12.02
N ALA A 530 5.27 -8.82 11.16
CA ALA A 530 4.46 -7.66 10.72
C ALA A 530 3.61 -7.02 11.84
N ILE A 531 3.11 -7.83 12.78
CA ILE A 531 2.35 -7.35 13.95
C ILE A 531 2.95 -7.98 15.21
N PRO A 532 3.41 -7.19 16.18
CA PRO A 532 3.96 -7.73 17.42
C PRO A 532 2.98 -8.65 18.15
N SER A 533 3.48 -9.75 18.72
CA SER A 533 2.75 -10.85 19.38
C SER A 533 1.91 -11.76 18.46
N ARG A 534 1.98 -11.61 17.13
CA ARG A 534 1.20 -12.46 16.21
C ARG A 534 1.96 -13.66 15.66
N ALA A 535 3.29 -13.67 15.71
CA ALA A 535 4.10 -14.82 15.30
C ALA A 535 3.74 -16.10 16.10
N GLU A 536 3.38 -15.97 17.38
CA GLU A 536 2.93 -17.13 18.19
C GLU A 536 1.54 -17.66 17.81
N GLN A 537 0.74 -16.85 17.09
CA GLN A 537 -0.59 -17.22 16.60
C GLN A 537 -0.56 -17.69 15.13
N GLY A 538 0.64 -17.90 14.58
CA GLY A 538 0.85 -18.29 13.19
C GLY A 538 0.30 -19.67 12.83
N MET A 539 -0.29 -19.79 11.64
CA MET A 539 -0.93 -21.01 11.11
C MET A 539 -0.21 -21.49 9.84
N SER A 540 -0.25 -22.78 9.54
CA SER A 540 0.23 -23.26 8.23
C SER A 540 -0.69 -22.80 7.09
N LYS A 541 -0.15 -22.67 5.87
CA LYS A 541 -0.95 -22.35 4.68
C LYS A 541 -2.16 -23.25 4.51
N ALA A 542 -2.01 -24.57 4.72
CA ALA A 542 -3.11 -25.52 4.53
C ALA A 542 -4.24 -25.31 5.56
N GLU A 543 -3.91 -25.07 6.82
CA GLU A 543 -4.91 -24.78 7.87
C GLU A 543 -5.61 -23.46 7.60
N PHE A 544 -4.86 -22.44 7.20
CA PHE A 544 -5.39 -21.13 6.87
C PHE A 544 -6.30 -21.18 5.63
N GLU A 545 -5.90 -21.90 4.57
CA GLU A 545 -6.72 -22.12 3.39
C GLU A 545 -8.00 -22.89 3.70
N ALA A 546 -7.99 -23.80 4.67
CA ALA A 546 -9.20 -24.48 5.14
C ALA A 546 -10.15 -23.54 5.90
N ALA A 547 -9.62 -22.62 6.71
CA ALA A 547 -10.41 -21.67 7.48
C ALA A 547 -10.97 -20.51 6.63
N ILE A 548 -10.23 -20.09 5.61
CA ILE A 548 -10.61 -19.07 4.63
C ILE A 548 -10.55 -19.68 3.23
N PRO A 549 -11.57 -20.48 2.83
CA PRO A 549 -11.53 -21.24 1.57
C PRO A 549 -11.65 -20.36 0.32
N ARG A 550 -12.19 -19.15 0.47
CA ARG A 550 -12.45 -18.21 -0.62
C ARG A 550 -11.89 -16.85 -0.29
N GLU A 551 -11.65 -16.09 -1.34
CA GLU A 551 -11.18 -14.72 -1.24
C GLU A 551 -12.32 -13.79 -0.86
N PHE A 552 -12.18 -13.07 0.25
CA PHE A 552 -13.25 -12.24 0.82
C PHE A 552 -13.79 -11.22 -0.19
N TRP A 553 -12.89 -10.49 -0.85
CA TRP A 553 -13.29 -9.49 -1.84
C TRP A 553 -13.96 -10.08 -3.07
N ARG A 554 -13.56 -11.29 -3.48
CA ARG A 554 -14.23 -11.98 -4.59
C ARG A 554 -15.69 -12.27 -4.23
N GLU A 555 -15.93 -12.75 -3.02
CA GLU A 555 -17.28 -13.00 -2.51
C GLU A 555 -18.09 -11.71 -2.42
N VAL A 556 -17.50 -10.62 -1.88
CA VAL A 556 -18.15 -9.29 -1.84
C VAL A 556 -18.60 -8.85 -3.24
N VAL A 557 -17.70 -8.90 -4.22
CA VAL A 557 -17.99 -8.44 -5.58
C VAL A 557 -19.09 -9.29 -6.22
N ASP A 558 -19.05 -10.62 -6.07
CA ASP A 558 -20.06 -11.52 -6.64
C ASP A 558 -21.45 -11.30 -6.01
N ARG A 559 -21.48 -11.10 -4.68
CA ARG A 559 -22.71 -10.79 -3.94
C ARG A 559 -23.26 -9.42 -4.34
N VAL A 560 -22.43 -8.38 -4.43
CA VAL A 560 -22.84 -7.05 -4.91
C VAL A 560 -23.38 -7.12 -6.34
N ALA A 561 -22.71 -7.83 -7.25
CA ALA A 561 -23.18 -7.99 -8.62
C ALA A 561 -24.57 -8.66 -8.73
N THR A 562 -24.94 -9.47 -7.72
CA THR A 562 -26.23 -10.16 -7.68
C THR A 562 -27.31 -9.36 -6.94
N GLU A 563 -26.96 -8.77 -5.79
CA GLU A 563 -27.90 -8.17 -4.84
C GLU A 563 -27.98 -6.65 -4.92
N ALA A 564 -26.93 -5.98 -5.41
CA ALA A 564 -26.83 -4.54 -5.61
C ALA A 564 -26.07 -4.20 -6.91
N PRO A 565 -26.55 -4.64 -8.09
CA PRO A 565 -25.81 -4.56 -9.37
C PRO A 565 -25.54 -3.15 -9.90
N ASP A 566 -26.08 -2.10 -9.27
CA ASP A 566 -25.88 -0.70 -9.65
C ASP A 566 -24.90 0.01 -8.70
N THR A 567 -23.97 -0.75 -8.12
CA THR A 567 -22.96 -0.25 -7.18
C THR A 567 -21.56 -0.35 -7.78
N LEU A 568 -20.86 0.79 -7.83
CA LEU A 568 -19.46 0.91 -8.18
C LEU A 568 -18.60 0.75 -6.92
N LEU A 569 -17.61 -0.14 -7.00
CA LEU A 569 -16.72 -0.46 -5.88
C LEU A 569 -15.30 0.01 -6.17
N LEU A 570 -14.75 0.85 -5.28
CA LEU A 570 -13.41 1.41 -5.36
C LEU A 570 -12.58 0.83 -4.21
N ALA A 571 -11.46 0.18 -4.52
CA ALA A 571 -10.49 -0.22 -3.51
C ALA A 571 -9.40 0.84 -3.37
N GLU A 572 -9.22 1.34 -2.15
CA GLU A 572 -7.91 1.83 -1.76
C GLU A 572 -7.02 0.61 -1.47
N ALA A 573 -6.16 0.27 -2.43
CA ALA A 573 -5.16 -0.77 -2.26
C ALA A 573 -3.83 -0.27 -2.82
N PHE A 574 -2.76 -0.64 -2.12
CA PHE A 574 -1.38 -0.33 -2.47
C PHE A 574 -0.57 -1.64 -2.55
N TRP A 575 0.76 -1.54 -2.62
CA TRP A 575 1.70 -2.68 -2.60
C TRP A 575 1.69 -3.56 -3.86
N LEU A 576 1.57 -2.93 -5.04
CA LEU A 576 1.64 -3.60 -6.33
C LEU A 576 0.50 -4.63 -6.55
N MET A 577 -0.62 -4.45 -5.85
CA MET A 577 -1.79 -5.33 -5.91
C MET A 577 -2.90 -4.80 -6.83
N GLU A 578 -2.68 -3.67 -7.51
CA GLU A 578 -3.72 -2.99 -8.27
C GLU A 578 -4.30 -3.92 -9.34
N GLY A 579 -3.41 -4.61 -10.08
CA GLY A 579 -3.78 -5.64 -11.05
C GLY A 579 -4.60 -6.76 -10.43
N TYR A 580 -4.15 -7.31 -9.30
CA TYR A 580 -4.85 -8.38 -8.58
C TYR A 580 -6.27 -7.97 -8.15
N PHE A 581 -6.44 -6.76 -7.59
CA PHE A 581 -7.74 -6.25 -7.15
C PHE A 581 -8.74 -6.13 -8.31
N VAL A 582 -8.32 -5.61 -9.45
CA VAL A 582 -9.26 -5.38 -10.56
C VAL A 582 -9.42 -6.59 -11.45
N ARG A 583 -8.33 -7.30 -11.75
CA ARG A 583 -8.31 -8.43 -12.68
C ARG A 583 -8.84 -9.69 -12.02
N THR A 584 -8.39 -10.03 -10.81
CA THR A 584 -8.75 -11.31 -10.15
C THR A 584 -9.89 -11.14 -9.15
N LEU A 585 -9.81 -10.15 -8.26
CA LEU A 585 -10.87 -9.91 -7.26
C LEU A 585 -12.11 -9.26 -7.86
N GLY A 586 -11.99 -8.66 -9.04
CA GLY A 586 -13.10 -8.03 -9.76
C GLY A 586 -13.54 -6.70 -9.18
N MET A 587 -12.71 -6.03 -8.37
CA MET A 587 -13.01 -4.67 -7.94
C MET A 587 -13.19 -3.77 -9.17
N HIS A 588 -14.18 -2.88 -9.17
CA HIS A 588 -14.44 -2.06 -10.36
C HIS A 588 -13.31 -1.08 -10.60
N ARG A 589 -12.81 -0.46 -9.51
CA ARG A 589 -11.73 0.52 -9.53
C ARG A 589 -10.72 0.29 -8.40
N VAL A 590 -9.48 0.70 -8.62
CA VAL A 590 -8.40 0.65 -7.62
C VAL A 590 -7.55 1.91 -7.68
N TYR A 591 -7.03 2.37 -6.56
CA TYR A 591 -6.19 3.56 -6.48
C TYR A 591 -4.91 3.42 -7.32
N ASN A 592 -4.42 4.55 -7.85
CA ASN A 592 -3.17 4.65 -8.59
C ASN A 592 -2.32 5.79 -8.02
N SER A 593 -1.63 5.52 -6.91
CA SER A 593 -0.75 6.51 -6.26
C SER A 593 0.44 6.90 -7.15
N ALA A 594 0.87 6.02 -8.06
CA ALA A 594 1.93 6.31 -9.02
C ALA A 594 1.60 7.52 -9.90
N PHE A 595 0.32 7.75 -10.24
CA PHE A 595 -0.09 8.96 -10.97
C PHE A 595 0.32 10.23 -10.22
N MET A 596 0.02 10.30 -8.92
CA MET A 596 0.30 11.49 -8.12
C MET A 596 1.79 11.67 -7.88
N HIS A 597 2.45 10.67 -7.28
CA HIS A 597 3.85 10.79 -6.84
C HIS A 597 4.80 10.99 -8.02
N MET A 598 4.70 10.18 -9.07
CA MET A 598 5.64 10.26 -10.19
C MET A 598 5.45 11.55 -11.01
N LEU A 599 4.22 12.04 -11.20
CA LEU A 599 4.00 13.30 -11.92
C LEU A 599 4.39 14.52 -11.09
N ARG A 600 4.22 14.47 -9.77
CA ARG A 600 4.71 15.49 -8.83
C ARG A 600 6.23 15.59 -8.87
N ASP A 601 6.90 14.45 -8.76
CA ASP A 601 8.36 14.34 -8.65
C ASP A 601 9.06 14.39 -10.01
N GLU A 602 8.30 14.54 -11.11
CA GLU A 602 8.78 14.53 -12.50
C GLU A 602 9.50 13.23 -12.90
N ASP A 603 9.17 12.11 -12.25
CA ASP A 603 9.52 10.77 -12.73
C ASP A 603 8.62 10.35 -13.90
N ASN A 604 8.70 11.11 -14.99
CA ASN A 604 7.89 10.90 -16.18
C ASN A 604 8.22 9.57 -16.87
N GLY A 605 9.50 9.15 -16.79
CA GLY A 605 9.97 7.85 -17.27
C GLY A 605 9.29 6.70 -16.54
N GLY A 606 9.29 6.73 -15.21
CA GLY A 606 8.60 5.76 -14.37
C GLY A 606 7.12 5.67 -14.70
N TYR A 607 6.40 6.80 -14.71
CA TYR A 607 4.95 6.77 -14.97
C TYR A 607 4.59 6.30 -16.39
N ARG A 608 5.39 6.69 -17.40
CA ARG A 608 5.23 6.15 -18.77
C ARG A 608 5.49 4.65 -18.81
N GLN A 609 6.42 4.13 -18.03
CA GLN A 609 6.66 2.70 -17.92
C GLN A 609 5.46 1.98 -17.29
N VAL A 610 4.85 2.55 -16.24
CA VAL A 610 3.60 2.02 -15.65
C VAL A 610 2.50 1.87 -16.72
N MET A 611 2.26 2.92 -17.51
CA MET A 611 1.25 2.86 -18.57
C MET A 611 1.60 1.85 -19.66
N LYS A 612 2.88 1.80 -20.11
CA LYS A 612 3.33 0.83 -21.12
C LYS A 612 3.15 -0.61 -20.61
N ASN A 613 3.61 -0.90 -19.39
CA ASN A 613 3.46 -2.21 -18.76
C ASN A 613 1.98 -2.63 -18.68
N THR A 614 1.12 -1.71 -18.23
CA THR A 614 -0.33 -1.93 -18.15
C THR A 614 -0.92 -2.25 -19.52
N LEU A 615 -0.60 -1.45 -20.54
CA LEU A 615 -1.11 -1.65 -21.91
C LEU A 615 -0.59 -2.93 -22.56
N THR A 616 0.63 -3.36 -22.26
CA THR A 616 1.19 -4.62 -22.78
C THR A 616 0.71 -5.85 -22.01
N PHE A 617 0.30 -5.69 -20.76
CA PHE A 617 -0.23 -6.78 -19.93
C PHE A 617 -1.73 -6.97 -20.15
N ASP A 618 -2.54 -5.95 -19.86
CA ASP A 618 -3.97 -5.92 -20.20
C ASP A 618 -4.49 -4.47 -20.17
N PRO A 619 -4.81 -3.86 -21.34
CA PRO A 619 -5.35 -2.52 -21.40
C PRO A 619 -6.60 -2.29 -20.54
N GLN A 620 -7.37 -3.33 -20.23
CA GLN A 620 -8.57 -3.22 -19.38
C GLN A 620 -8.25 -2.80 -17.94
N VAL A 621 -6.99 -2.97 -17.48
CA VAL A 621 -6.56 -2.49 -16.17
C VAL A 621 -6.49 -0.95 -16.14
N LEU A 622 -6.06 -0.31 -17.23
CA LEU A 622 -5.87 1.15 -17.28
C LEU A 622 -7.18 1.92 -17.00
N LYS A 623 -8.32 1.45 -17.53
CA LYS A 623 -9.63 2.09 -17.27
C LYS A 623 -10.16 1.88 -15.85
N ARG A 624 -9.47 1.08 -15.03
CA ARG A 624 -9.88 0.77 -13.66
C ARG A 624 -9.08 1.53 -12.61
N TYR A 625 -8.08 2.29 -13.00
CA TYR A 625 -7.38 3.15 -12.05
C TYR A 625 -8.24 4.32 -11.59
N VAL A 626 -8.16 4.63 -10.30
CA VAL A 626 -8.56 5.91 -9.72
C VAL A 626 -7.32 6.79 -9.72
N ASN A 627 -7.29 7.77 -10.61
CA ASN A 627 -6.23 8.77 -10.66
C ASN A 627 -6.64 9.95 -9.79
N PHE A 628 -5.69 10.54 -9.07
CA PHE A 628 -5.93 11.71 -8.22
C PHE A 628 -4.66 12.55 -8.09
N MET A 629 -4.81 13.86 -7.85
CA MET A 629 -3.69 14.76 -7.52
C MET A 629 -3.49 14.91 -6.01
N ASN A 630 -4.51 14.57 -5.23
CA ASN A 630 -4.43 14.40 -3.79
C ASN A 630 -5.62 13.55 -3.32
N ASN A 631 -5.48 12.97 -2.14
CA ASN A 631 -6.55 12.33 -1.38
C ASN A 631 -6.59 12.96 0.04
N PRO A 632 -7.42 12.48 0.97
CA PRO A 632 -7.46 13.01 2.35
C PRO A 632 -6.16 12.82 3.15
N ASP A 633 -5.38 11.80 2.83
CA ASP A 633 -4.16 11.43 3.56
C ASP A 633 -2.89 12.09 3.01
N GLU A 634 -2.99 12.73 1.84
CA GLU A 634 -1.90 13.40 1.13
C GLU A 634 -1.99 14.93 1.25
N GLU A 635 -0.89 15.63 0.98
CA GLU A 635 -0.90 17.09 0.87
C GLU A 635 -1.85 17.58 -0.23
N THR A 636 -2.36 18.80 -0.11
CA THR A 636 -3.32 19.32 -1.10
C THR A 636 -2.67 19.44 -2.49
N ALA A 637 -3.48 19.35 -3.55
CA ALA A 637 -2.96 19.44 -4.92
C ALA A 637 -2.21 20.75 -5.20
N VAL A 638 -2.59 21.86 -4.56
CA VAL A 638 -1.90 23.15 -4.73
C VAL A 638 -0.56 23.21 -4.00
N GLU A 639 -0.42 22.56 -2.83
CA GLU A 639 0.87 22.47 -2.13
C GLU A 639 1.83 21.54 -2.89
N GLN A 640 1.31 20.49 -3.53
CA GLN A 640 2.14 19.53 -4.28
C GLN A 640 2.52 20.03 -5.69
N PHE A 641 1.62 20.67 -6.43
CA PHE A 641 1.81 21.01 -7.85
C PHE A 641 1.83 22.53 -8.13
N GLY A 642 1.59 23.35 -7.11
CA GLY A 642 1.39 24.80 -7.27
C GLY A 642 0.03 25.15 -7.90
N LYS A 643 -0.09 26.39 -8.39
CA LYS A 643 -1.30 26.92 -9.05
C LYS A 643 -1.11 27.26 -10.54
N GLY A 644 0.05 26.93 -11.10
CA GLY A 644 0.46 27.29 -12.46
C GLY A 644 0.27 26.15 -13.48
N ASP A 645 1.05 26.20 -14.56
CA ASP A 645 0.91 25.29 -15.69
C ASP A 645 1.15 23.81 -15.34
N LYS A 646 2.03 23.50 -14.37
CA LYS A 646 2.25 22.13 -13.89
C LYS A 646 0.96 21.53 -13.33
N TYR A 647 0.27 22.26 -12.43
CA TYR A 647 -1.02 21.83 -11.88
C TYR A 647 -2.02 21.53 -12.99
N PHE A 648 -2.23 22.48 -13.92
CA PHE A 648 -3.25 22.30 -14.95
C PHE A 648 -2.85 21.27 -16.01
N GLY A 649 -1.55 21.07 -16.25
CA GLY A 649 -1.01 19.97 -17.04
C GLY A 649 -1.36 18.61 -16.47
N VAL A 650 -1.06 18.39 -15.19
CA VAL A 650 -1.40 17.14 -14.50
C VAL A 650 -2.92 16.98 -14.35
N CYS A 651 -3.66 18.06 -14.08
CA CYS A 651 -5.12 18.04 -14.03
C CYS A 651 -5.76 17.72 -15.40
N THR A 652 -5.11 18.10 -16.51
CA THR A 652 -5.55 17.67 -17.84
C THR A 652 -5.35 16.16 -17.99
N LEU A 653 -4.20 15.62 -17.61
CA LEU A 653 -3.99 14.16 -17.61
C LEU A 653 -5.02 13.42 -16.75
N LEU A 654 -5.34 13.96 -15.57
CA LEU A 654 -6.36 13.43 -14.68
C LEU A 654 -7.72 13.34 -15.40
N ALA A 655 -8.13 14.41 -16.08
CA ALA A 655 -9.42 14.49 -16.78
C ALA A 655 -9.50 13.60 -18.04
N THR A 656 -8.37 13.39 -18.75
CA THR A 656 -8.37 12.81 -20.11
C THR A 656 -7.75 11.42 -20.23
N LEU A 657 -7.11 10.88 -19.19
CA LEU A 657 -6.70 9.48 -19.18
C LEU A 657 -7.90 8.54 -18.92
N PRO A 658 -7.86 7.30 -19.42
CA PRO A 658 -8.81 6.27 -18.98
C PRO A 658 -8.70 6.03 -17.47
N GLY A 659 -9.82 5.68 -16.82
CA GLY A 659 -9.89 5.51 -15.37
C GLY A 659 -11.00 6.32 -14.72
N LEU A 660 -10.92 6.54 -13.42
CA LEU A 660 -11.80 7.40 -12.65
C LEU A 660 -11.01 8.62 -12.16
N PRO A 661 -11.30 9.84 -12.62
CA PRO A 661 -10.70 11.03 -12.06
C PRO A 661 -11.33 11.39 -10.72
N MET A 662 -10.50 11.43 -9.68
CA MET A 662 -10.91 11.87 -8.35
C MET A 662 -10.24 13.21 -8.00
N PHE A 663 -11.06 14.17 -7.58
CA PHE A 663 -10.65 15.48 -7.11
C PHE A 663 -10.76 15.55 -5.59
N GLY A 664 -9.74 16.12 -4.95
CA GLY A 664 -9.68 16.28 -3.50
C GLY A 664 -10.50 17.48 -2.99
N HIS A 665 -10.70 17.52 -1.67
CA HIS A 665 -11.37 18.64 -1.01
C HIS A 665 -10.58 19.93 -1.25
N GLY A 666 -11.26 20.98 -1.74
CA GLY A 666 -10.64 22.31 -1.92
C GLY A 666 -9.78 22.43 -3.19
N GLN A 667 -9.66 21.36 -3.98
CA GLN A 667 -8.77 21.32 -5.15
C GLN A 667 -9.18 22.33 -6.24
N VAL A 668 -10.47 22.60 -6.42
CA VAL A 668 -10.97 23.57 -7.43
C VAL A 668 -10.88 24.99 -6.90
N GLU A 669 -11.14 25.17 -5.61
CA GLU A 669 -11.10 26.45 -4.91
C GLU A 669 -9.66 26.94 -4.67
N GLY A 670 -8.69 26.03 -4.76
CA GLY A 670 -7.26 26.31 -4.60
C GLY A 670 -6.84 26.47 -3.14
N PHE A 671 -7.49 25.73 -2.23
CA PHE A 671 -7.18 25.70 -0.80
C PHE A 671 -5.93 24.85 -0.50
N GLY A 672 -5.09 25.35 0.40
CA GLY A 672 -3.85 24.70 0.83
C GLY A 672 -3.97 23.91 2.14
N GLU A 673 -5.02 24.11 2.93
CA GLU A 673 -5.23 23.36 4.17
C GLU A 673 -5.64 21.90 3.90
N LYS A 674 -4.82 20.98 4.42
CA LYS A 674 -5.14 19.54 4.49
C LYS A 674 -6.03 19.25 5.69
N TYR A 675 -7.04 18.39 5.49
CA TYR A 675 -7.97 17.99 6.54
C TYR A 675 -7.84 16.51 6.86
N GLY A 676 -7.28 16.21 8.03
CA GLY A 676 -7.31 14.86 8.60
C GLY A 676 -8.72 14.43 9.02
N MET A 677 -8.84 13.19 9.48
CA MET A 677 -10.13 12.56 9.79
C MET A 677 -10.83 13.15 11.03
N GLU A 678 -10.11 13.88 11.87
CA GLU A 678 -10.58 14.57 13.09
C GLU A 678 -11.05 16.01 12.91
N TYR A 679 -11.02 16.55 11.69
CA TYR A 679 -11.37 17.96 11.48
C TYR A 679 -12.89 18.16 11.44
N ARG A 680 -13.38 19.12 12.24
CA ARG A 680 -14.79 19.55 12.24
C ARG A 680 -15.03 20.81 11.40
N ARG A 681 -13.99 21.62 11.20
CA ARG A 681 -14.04 22.91 10.48
C ARG A 681 -12.66 23.24 9.93
N ALA A 682 -12.60 24.17 8.99
CA ALA A 682 -11.31 24.73 8.56
C ALA A 682 -10.72 25.62 9.66
N TYR A 683 -9.41 25.49 9.93
CA TYR A 683 -8.72 26.38 10.86
C TYR A 683 -8.17 27.62 10.15
N ARG A 684 -7.86 27.51 8.85
CA ARG A 684 -7.49 28.64 8.02
C ARG A 684 -8.74 29.29 7.42
N ASP A 685 -8.81 30.62 7.46
CA ASP A 685 -9.83 31.38 6.71
C ASP A 685 -9.34 31.62 5.27
N GLU A 686 -9.18 30.54 4.52
CA GLU A 686 -8.79 30.62 3.11
C GLU A 686 -9.94 31.19 2.27
N LYS A 687 -9.59 32.05 1.30
CA LYS A 687 -10.54 32.54 0.30
C LYS A 687 -10.30 31.83 -1.02
N ALA A 688 -11.39 31.43 -1.67
CA ALA A 688 -11.33 30.73 -2.94
C ALA A 688 -10.68 31.62 -4.01
N ASP A 689 -9.78 31.04 -4.79
CA ASP A 689 -9.04 31.75 -5.84
C ASP A 689 -9.88 31.84 -7.12
N THR A 690 -10.61 32.95 -7.25
CA THR A 690 -11.55 33.15 -8.39
C THR A 690 -10.87 33.07 -9.77
N GLY A 691 -9.60 33.46 -9.89
CA GLY A 691 -8.86 33.39 -11.15
C GLY A 691 -8.54 31.94 -11.51
N PHE A 692 -8.06 31.20 -10.52
CA PHE A 692 -7.77 29.77 -10.64
C PHE A 692 -9.02 28.94 -10.94
N MET A 693 -10.12 29.18 -10.22
CA MET A 693 -11.42 28.52 -10.44
C MET A 693 -11.94 28.76 -11.86
N ARG A 694 -11.91 30.02 -12.32
CA ARG A 694 -12.35 30.36 -13.67
C ARG A 694 -11.52 29.65 -14.74
N TYR A 695 -10.20 29.54 -14.56
CA TYR A 695 -9.37 28.81 -15.51
C TYR A 695 -9.64 27.30 -15.48
N HIS A 696 -10.02 26.74 -14.32
CA HIS A 696 -10.57 25.38 -14.19
C HIS A 696 -11.86 25.21 -15.01
N GLU A 697 -12.79 26.15 -14.88
CA GLU A 697 -14.07 26.17 -15.61
C GLU A 697 -13.85 26.32 -17.13
N GLU A 698 -12.86 27.10 -17.55
CA GLU A 698 -12.54 27.33 -18.97
C GLU A 698 -11.80 26.14 -19.61
N THR A 699 -10.93 25.43 -18.87
CA THR A 699 -10.00 24.45 -19.47
C THR A 699 -10.15 23.00 -19.01
N ILE A 700 -10.71 22.73 -17.84
CA ILE A 700 -10.86 21.38 -17.28
C ILE A 700 -12.32 20.93 -17.31
N SER A 701 -13.26 21.76 -16.87
CA SER A 701 -14.69 21.42 -16.87
C SER A 701 -15.21 20.91 -18.24
N PRO A 702 -14.83 21.50 -19.39
CA PRO A 702 -15.25 20.97 -20.70
C PRO A 702 -14.77 19.54 -20.97
N LEU A 703 -13.60 19.15 -20.42
CA LEU A 703 -13.06 17.80 -20.53
C LEU A 703 -13.83 16.81 -19.64
N LEU A 704 -14.22 17.25 -18.44
CA LEU A 704 -15.05 16.46 -17.52
C LEU A 704 -16.44 16.19 -18.11
N HIS A 705 -17.07 17.18 -18.76
CA HIS A 705 -18.34 16.98 -19.48
C HIS A 705 -18.21 16.04 -20.68
N ARG A 706 -17.02 15.92 -21.27
CA ARG A 706 -16.70 14.98 -22.34
C ARG A 706 -16.05 13.69 -21.83
N ARG A 707 -16.27 13.30 -20.56
CA ARG A 707 -15.64 12.10 -19.97
C ARG A 707 -15.84 10.84 -20.83
N TYR A 708 -16.97 10.70 -21.51
CA TYR A 708 -17.26 9.60 -22.43
C TYR A 708 -16.21 9.40 -23.53
N LEU A 709 -15.55 10.49 -23.98
CA LEU A 709 -14.50 10.45 -25.00
C LEU A 709 -13.19 9.85 -24.49
N PHE A 710 -12.98 9.89 -23.18
CA PHE A 710 -11.70 9.60 -22.54
C PHE A 710 -11.74 8.33 -21.68
N ALA A 711 -12.92 7.84 -21.31
CA ALA A 711 -13.10 6.83 -20.26
C ALA A 711 -12.66 5.41 -20.66
N GLY A 712 -12.86 5.08 -21.94
CA GLY A 712 -12.56 3.76 -22.49
C GLY A 712 -11.09 3.58 -22.88
N VAL A 713 -10.71 2.33 -23.10
CA VAL A 713 -9.36 1.92 -23.56
C VAL A 713 -9.38 1.32 -24.96
N GLU A 714 -10.57 1.10 -25.52
CA GLU A 714 -10.81 0.40 -26.77
C GLU A 714 -10.14 1.10 -27.97
N ASN A 715 -10.08 2.44 -27.93
CA ASN A 715 -9.41 3.27 -28.93
C ASN A 715 -8.26 4.10 -28.32
N PHE A 716 -7.85 3.81 -27.08
CA PHE A 716 -6.80 4.56 -26.42
C PHE A 716 -5.43 4.19 -27.01
N LEU A 717 -4.65 5.19 -27.41
CA LEU A 717 -3.30 5.00 -27.94
C LEU A 717 -2.32 5.94 -27.24
N LEU A 718 -1.39 5.37 -26.49
CA LEU A 718 -0.24 6.08 -25.95
C LEU A 718 0.85 6.19 -27.04
N TYR A 719 1.36 7.39 -27.30
CA TYR A 719 2.39 7.64 -28.32
C TYR A 719 3.78 7.87 -27.74
N HIS A 720 4.78 7.61 -28.59
CA HIS A 720 6.14 8.13 -28.41
C HIS A 720 6.24 9.54 -28.99
N PHE A 721 6.93 10.42 -28.26
CA PHE A 721 7.32 11.74 -28.73
C PHE A 721 8.80 11.72 -29.10
N PHE A 722 9.12 11.91 -30.38
CA PHE A 722 10.50 11.85 -30.87
C PHE A 722 11.03 13.25 -31.11
N ASN A 723 12.18 13.57 -30.51
CA ASN A 723 12.90 14.81 -30.81
C ASN A 723 13.55 14.76 -32.21
N GLU A 724 14.19 15.85 -32.63
CA GLU A 724 14.86 15.94 -33.93
C GLU A 724 16.00 14.91 -34.13
N GLU A 725 16.57 14.41 -33.04
CA GLU A 725 17.61 13.36 -33.05
C GLU A 725 17.02 11.94 -33.16
N GLY A 726 15.69 11.80 -33.18
CA GLY A 726 15.00 10.51 -33.23
C GLY A 726 14.94 9.77 -31.89
N ARG A 727 15.26 10.44 -30.78
CA ARG A 727 15.14 9.89 -29.43
C ARG A 727 13.73 10.10 -28.89
N ALA A 728 13.14 9.04 -28.33
CA ALA A 728 11.88 9.15 -27.59
C ALA A 728 12.12 9.90 -26.26
N LEU A 729 11.36 10.97 -26.03
CA LEU A 729 11.39 11.71 -24.78
C LEU A 729 10.25 11.23 -23.88
N ASP A 730 10.60 10.82 -22.66
CA ASP A 730 9.62 10.38 -21.68
C ASP A 730 9.00 11.56 -20.91
N ASP A 731 9.58 12.76 -20.97
CA ASP A 731 9.00 13.97 -20.37
C ASP A 731 7.72 14.47 -21.07
N VAL A 732 7.40 13.92 -22.24
CA VAL A 732 6.21 14.27 -23.02
C VAL A 732 5.20 13.13 -23.01
N PHE A 733 4.03 13.41 -22.46
CA PHE A 733 2.86 12.55 -22.53
C PHE A 733 2.06 12.91 -23.77
N ALA A 734 1.91 11.97 -24.70
CA ALA A 734 1.11 12.14 -25.91
C ALA A 734 0.20 10.93 -26.09
N TYR A 735 -1.11 11.13 -26.21
CA TYR A 735 -2.07 10.04 -26.41
C TYR A 735 -3.35 10.52 -27.08
N SER A 736 -4.04 9.60 -27.75
CA SER A 736 -5.36 9.84 -28.34
C SER A 736 -6.41 8.89 -27.78
N ASN A 737 -7.67 9.31 -27.88
CA ASN A 737 -8.81 8.46 -27.65
C ASN A 737 -9.96 8.86 -28.57
N ARG A 738 -10.94 7.96 -28.70
CA ARG A 738 -12.07 8.11 -29.63
C ARG A 738 -13.34 7.50 -29.08
N ALA A 739 -14.44 8.24 -29.23
CA ALA A 739 -15.80 7.77 -29.00
C ALA A 739 -16.64 8.08 -30.24
N GLY A 740 -17.03 7.05 -30.99
CA GLY A 740 -17.72 7.22 -32.27
C GLY A 740 -16.85 7.99 -33.29
N ASP A 741 -17.37 9.14 -33.73
CA ASP A 741 -16.72 10.05 -34.69
C ASP A 741 -16.04 11.25 -33.98
N GLU A 742 -15.99 11.26 -32.65
CA GLU A 742 -15.27 12.28 -31.89
C GLU A 742 -13.88 11.79 -31.49
N PHE A 743 -12.88 12.67 -31.65
CA PHE A 743 -11.46 12.36 -31.46
C PHE A 743 -10.82 13.38 -30.52
N ALA A 744 -9.86 12.91 -29.74
CA ALA A 744 -8.99 13.78 -28.96
C ALA A 744 -7.53 13.37 -29.11
N LEU A 745 -6.63 14.36 -29.11
CA LEU A 745 -5.19 14.17 -29.00
C LEU A 745 -4.64 15.12 -27.93
N ILE A 746 -4.09 14.54 -26.87
CA ILE A 746 -3.56 15.26 -25.72
C ILE A 746 -2.05 15.17 -25.80
N ILE A 747 -1.37 16.31 -25.62
CA ILE A 747 0.08 16.40 -25.53
C ILE A 747 0.43 17.27 -24.33
N PHE A 748 1.27 16.78 -23.43
CA PHE A 748 1.70 17.53 -22.25
C PHE A 748 3.18 17.28 -21.97
N HIS A 749 3.94 18.35 -21.80
CA HIS A 749 5.35 18.33 -21.42
C HIS A 749 5.49 18.53 -19.91
N ASN A 750 5.62 17.46 -19.12
CA ASN A 750 5.73 17.57 -17.66
C ASN A 750 7.17 17.88 -17.20
N LYS A 751 7.74 18.97 -17.71
CA LYS A 751 9.10 19.40 -17.37
C LYS A 751 9.23 20.90 -17.48
N PHE A 752 10.02 21.50 -16.59
CA PHE A 752 10.45 22.89 -16.72
C PHE A 752 11.59 23.05 -17.74
N SER A 753 11.29 22.81 -19.02
CA SER A 753 12.22 23.00 -20.14
C SER A 753 11.46 23.24 -21.44
N GLU A 754 12.17 23.57 -22.52
CA GLU A 754 11.62 23.62 -23.87
C GLU A 754 11.98 22.33 -24.62
N THR A 755 11.10 21.88 -25.50
CA THR A 755 11.33 20.74 -26.39
C THR A 755 10.51 20.87 -27.66
N SER A 756 10.92 20.16 -28.71
CA SER A 756 10.18 20.06 -29.97
C SER A 756 10.37 18.69 -30.57
N GLY A 757 9.39 18.25 -31.36
CA GLY A 757 9.38 16.87 -31.83
C GLY A 757 8.09 16.44 -32.50
N ARG A 758 8.00 15.15 -32.78
CA ARG A 758 6.92 14.54 -33.56
C ARG A 758 6.23 13.41 -32.81
N VAL A 759 4.91 13.37 -32.94
CA VAL A 759 4.05 12.25 -32.53
C VAL A 759 3.67 11.45 -33.78
N GLN A 760 4.07 10.18 -33.84
CA GLN A 760 3.84 9.35 -35.04
C GLN A 760 3.36 7.93 -34.74
N TYR A 761 4.02 7.20 -33.85
CA TYR A 761 3.71 5.79 -33.56
C TYR A 761 3.36 5.58 -32.10
N SER A 762 2.37 4.71 -31.87
CA SER A 762 1.99 4.29 -30.53
C SER A 762 3.09 3.43 -29.90
N ALA A 763 3.12 3.40 -28.57
CA ALA A 763 3.69 2.30 -27.83
C ALA A 763 2.96 0.99 -28.18
N SER A 764 3.61 -0.14 -27.91
CA SER A 764 2.97 -1.45 -28.05
C SER A 764 1.86 -1.62 -27.01
N PHE A 765 0.77 -2.27 -27.40
CA PHE A 765 -0.31 -2.66 -26.50
C PHE A 765 -0.86 -4.03 -26.90
N ALA A 766 -1.42 -4.75 -25.93
CA ALA A 766 -2.00 -6.07 -26.14
C ALA A 766 -3.38 -5.97 -26.80
N VAL A 767 -3.61 -6.84 -27.77
CA VAL A 767 -4.94 -7.07 -28.36
C VAL A 767 -5.24 -8.56 -28.28
N LYS A 768 -6.39 -8.87 -27.69
CA LYS A 768 -6.91 -10.25 -27.60
C LYS A 768 -7.83 -10.49 -28.80
N ALA A 769 -7.46 -11.40 -29.70
CA ALA A 769 -8.36 -11.85 -30.78
C ALA A 769 -8.24 -13.36 -31.00
N ALA A 770 -9.38 -14.01 -31.20
CA ALA A 770 -9.48 -15.46 -31.47
C ALA A 770 -8.82 -16.38 -30.43
N GLY A 771 -8.63 -15.91 -29.19
CA GLY A 771 -8.00 -16.67 -28.11
C GLY A 771 -6.48 -16.51 -28.02
N ASP A 772 -5.86 -15.79 -28.96
CA ASP A 772 -4.45 -15.43 -28.93
C ASP A 772 -4.26 -13.96 -28.53
N GLU A 773 -3.13 -13.67 -27.89
CA GLU A 773 -2.72 -12.33 -27.48
C GLU A 773 -1.51 -11.88 -28.31
N TYR A 774 -1.61 -10.70 -28.91
CA TYR A 774 -0.54 -10.12 -29.73
C TYR A 774 -0.34 -8.65 -29.43
N LEU A 775 0.93 -8.21 -29.50
CA LEU A 775 1.30 -6.81 -29.33
C LEU A 775 1.20 -6.07 -30.67
N VAL A 776 0.45 -4.98 -30.68
CA VAL A 776 0.24 -4.13 -31.87
C VAL A 776 0.80 -2.75 -31.64
N LYS A 777 1.22 -2.10 -32.73
CA LYS A 777 1.48 -0.65 -32.79
C LYS A 777 0.58 -0.03 -33.85
N ARG A 778 0.15 1.21 -33.61
CA ARG A 778 -0.65 2.00 -34.56
C ARG A 778 0.02 3.34 -34.81
N THR A 779 -0.22 3.88 -36.01
CA THR A 779 0.16 5.22 -36.42
C THR A 779 -0.82 6.26 -35.85
N LEU A 780 -0.40 7.53 -35.86
CA LEU A 780 -1.26 8.65 -35.49
C LEU A 780 -2.51 8.72 -36.38
N VAL A 781 -2.36 8.49 -37.70
CA VAL A 781 -3.49 8.52 -38.64
C VAL A 781 -4.46 7.36 -38.44
N GLU A 782 -3.99 6.19 -38.01
CA GLU A 782 -4.89 5.10 -37.58
C GLU A 782 -5.64 5.46 -36.30
N GLY A 783 -4.98 6.12 -35.34
CA GLY A 783 -5.63 6.56 -34.10
C GLY A 783 -6.70 7.63 -34.29
N LEU A 784 -6.51 8.50 -35.28
CA LEU A 784 -7.44 9.57 -35.64
C LEU A 784 -8.44 9.18 -36.75
N ASP A 785 -8.48 7.89 -37.15
CA ASP A 785 -9.33 7.37 -38.23
C ASP A 785 -9.23 8.13 -39.56
N LEU A 786 -8.00 8.46 -39.95
CA LEU A 786 -7.68 9.25 -41.15
C LEU A 786 -7.09 8.42 -42.31
N VAL A 787 -6.92 7.11 -42.16
CA VAL A 787 -6.18 6.25 -43.12
C VAL A 787 -6.75 6.33 -44.54
N ASP A 788 -8.07 6.31 -44.69
CA ASP A 788 -8.75 6.33 -45.99
C ASP A 788 -9.21 7.74 -46.41
N LYS A 789 -8.82 8.78 -45.66
CA LYS A 789 -9.25 10.16 -45.88
C LYS A 789 -8.23 10.91 -46.74
N LYS A 790 -8.71 11.90 -47.50
CA LYS A 790 -7.91 12.77 -48.36
C LYS A 790 -8.08 14.24 -47.94
N GLY A 791 -7.16 15.08 -48.44
CA GLY A 791 -7.16 16.51 -48.15
C GLY A 791 -6.50 16.84 -46.82
N TYR A 792 -7.23 17.60 -46.01
CA TYR A 792 -6.76 18.21 -44.78
C TYR A 792 -7.64 17.83 -43.60
N VAL A 793 -7.08 17.89 -42.41
CA VAL A 793 -7.81 17.80 -41.14
C VAL A 793 -7.70 19.13 -40.40
N ILE A 794 -8.83 19.61 -39.91
CA ILE A 794 -8.95 20.77 -39.05
C ILE A 794 -9.26 20.29 -37.63
N PHE A 795 -8.61 20.86 -36.63
CA PHE A 795 -8.86 20.56 -35.21
C PHE A 795 -8.58 21.80 -34.36
N ARG A 796 -9.13 21.82 -33.15
CA ARG A 796 -9.02 22.96 -32.23
C ARG A 796 -8.26 22.57 -30.99
N ASP A 797 -7.35 23.43 -30.54
CA ASP A 797 -6.75 23.32 -29.21
C ASP A 797 -7.63 24.03 -28.17
N LEU A 798 -8.15 23.28 -27.20
CA LEU A 798 -8.97 23.83 -26.13
C LEU A 798 -8.21 24.87 -25.30
N VAL A 799 -6.90 24.67 -25.08
CA VAL A 799 -6.11 25.49 -24.16
C VAL A 799 -5.81 26.87 -24.75
N THR A 800 -5.39 26.92 -26.01
CA THR A 800 -5.08 28.18 -26.70
C THR A 800 -6.30 28.79 -27.41
N GLY A 801 -7.35 27.99 -27.63
CA GLY A 801 -8.52 28.37 -28.41
C GLY A 801 -8.28 28.44 -29.92
N LEU A 802 -7.09 28.10 -30.41
CA LEU A 802 -6.71 28.18 -31.82
C LEU A 802 -7.12 26.91 -32.57
N GLU A 803 -7.53 27.07 -33.83
CA GLU A 803 -7.71 26.00 -34.81
C GLU A 803 -6.45 25.82 -35.67
N TYR A 804 -6.19 24.57 -36.06
CA TYR A 804 -5.05 24.15 -36.87
C TYR A 804 -5.53 23.33 -38.06
N ILE A 805 -4.88 23.52 -39.21
CA ILE A 805 -5.11 22.73 -40.43
C ILE A 805 -3.83 21.96 -40.77
N ARG A 806 -3.95 20.66 -41.07
CA ARG A 806 -2.82 19.79 -41.44
C ARG A 806 -3.17 18.91 -42.62
N ALA A 807 -2.22 18.70 -43.52
CA ALA A 807 -2.40 17.76 -44.63
C ALA A 807 -2.40 16.32 -44.09
N ILE A 808 -3.41 15.53 -44.46
CA ILE A 808 -3.52 14.14 -43.99
C ILE A 808 -2.34 13.30 -44.50
N ALA A 809 -1.89 13.55 -45.73
CA ALA A 809 -0.70 12.89 -46.30
C ALA A 809 0.58 13.20 -45.51
N GLU A 810 0.75 14.43 -45.00
CA GLU A 810 1.91 14.79 -44.18
C GLU A 810 1.85 14.11 -42.81
N LEU A 811 0.67 14.08 -42.18
CA LEU A 811 0.48 13.37 -40.91
C LEU A 811 0.77 11.88 -41.05
N ALA A 812 0.40 11.26 -42.16
CA ALA A 812 0.69 9.85 -42.44
C ALA A 812 2.20 9.59 -42.61
N GLU A 813 2.91 10.46 -43.33
CA GLU A 813 4.34 10.28 -43.61
C GLU A 813 5.23 10.65 -42.41
N LYS A 814 4.94 11.76 -41.74
CA LYS A 814 5.85 12.40 -40.78
C LYS A 814 5.26 12.56 -39.37
N GLY A 815 3.99 12.23 -39.15
CA GLY A 815 3.31 12.51 -37.88
C GLY A 815 3.07 14.01 -37.63
N LEU A 816 2.58 14.33 -36.43
CA LEU A 816 2.31 15.71 -36.01
C LEU A 816 3.54 16.31 -35.32
N TYR A 817 4.04 17.43 -35.85
CA TYR A 817 5.08 18.23 -35.20
C TYR A 817 4.47 19.22 -34.20
N VAL A 818 5.08 19.32 -33.01
CA VAL A 818 4.72 20.32 -31.99
C VAL A 818 5.97 20.84 -31.27
N GLU A 819 5.88 22.09 -30.84
CA GLU A 819 6.85 22.77 -29.96
C GLU A 819 6.19 22.99 -28.60
N LEU A 820 6.93 22.70 -27.53
CA LEU A 820 6.41 22.68 -26.16
C LEU A 820 7.39 23.40 -25.23
N GLY A 821 6.93 24.48 -24.60
CA GLY A 821 7.60 25.13 -23.50
C GLY A 821 7.45 24.38 -22.18
N ALA A 822 7.88 25.03 -21.10
CA ALA A 822 7.82 24.49 -19.75
C ALA A 822 6.36 24.22 -19.34
N TYR A 823 6.05 22.98 -18.95
CA TYR A 823 4.69 22.55 -18.56
C TYR A 823 3.60 22.81 -19.60
N GLN A 824 3.98 23.06 -20.86
CA GLN A 824 3.01 23.35 -21.91
C GLN A 824 2.19 22.11 -22.25
N ARG A 825 0.91 22.32 -22.51
CA ARG A 825 -0.02 21.28 -22.95
C ARG A 825 -0.88 21.75 -24.12
N HIS A 826 -1.25 20.79 -24.96
CA HIS A 826 -2.24 20.94 -26.02
C HIS A 826 -3.33 19.90 -25.83
N VAL A 827 -4.58 20.33 -26.01
CA VAL A 827 -5.75 19.45 -25.98
C VAL A 827 -6.49 19.65 -27.27
N PHE A 828 -6.07 18.89 -28.29
CA PHE A 828 -6.66 18.95 -29.62
C PHE A 828 -7.97 18.15 -29.65
N LEU A 829 -9.04 18.81 -30.04
CA LEU A 829 -10.41 18.31 -30.12
C LEU A 829 -11.06 18.73 -31.45
N ASP A 830 -12.31 18.34 -31.65
CA ASP A 830 -13.19 18.82 -32.72
C ASP A 830 -12.60 18.59 -34.13
N PHE A 831 -12.00 17.41 -34.34
CA PHE A 831 -11.40 17.00 -35.62
C PHE A 831 -12.46 16.92 -36.73
N ARG A 832 -12.19 17.54 -37.87
CA ARG A 832 -13.00 17.43 -39.09
C ARG A 832 -12.15 17.39 -40.35
N THR A 833 -12.50 16.54 -41.31
CA THR A 833 -11.78 16.41 -42.59
C THR A 833 -12.38 17.33 -43.66
N VAL A 834 -11.53 17.95 -44.48
CA VAL A 834 -11.91 18.82 -45.60
C VAL A 834 -11.04 18.51 -46.83
N ASP A 835 -11.62 18.49 -48.04
CA ASP A 835 -10.93 18.01 -49.26
C ASP A 835 -11.10 18.92 -50.49
N GLU A 836 -11.56 20.16 -50.29
CA GLU A 836 -11.67 21.16 -51.36
C GLU A 836 -10.32 21.85 -51.63
N GLU A 837 -10.05 22.26 -52.88
CA GLU A 837 -8.80 22.92 -53.28
C GLU A 837 -8.52 24.20 -52.48
N GLU A 838 -9.57 24.87 -52.00
CA GLU A 838 -9.47 26.10 -51.22
C GLU A 838 -8.68 25.89 -49.92
N TRP A 839 -8.82 24.72 -49.29
CA TRP A 839 -8.16 24.38 -48.03
C TRP A 839 -6.65 24.24 -48.17
N LYS A 840 -6.17 23.92 -49.38
CA LYS A 840 -4.74 23.92 -49.67
C LYS A 840 -4.13 25.31 -49.57
N ALA A 841 -4.80 26.32 -50.15
CA ALA A 841 -4.33 27.70 -50.08
C ALA A 841 -4.33 28.22 -48.62
N VAL A 842 -5.34 27.85 -47.83
CA VAL A 842 -5.39 28.18 -46.39
C VAL A 842 -4.25 27.52 -45.62
N ALA A 843 -4.02 26.22 -45.84
CA ALA A 843 -2.96 25.48 -45.15
C ALA A 843 -1.56 26.00 -45.50
N GLU A 844 -1.30 26.31 -46.78
CA GLU A 844 -0.05 26.90 -47.24
C GLU A 844 0.17 28.31 -46.65
N ALA A 845 -0.88 29.13 -46.57
CA ALA A 845 -0.81 30.47 -46.00
C ALA A 845 -0.52 30.47 -44.50
N LEU A 846 -1.09 29.51 -43.76
CA LEU A 846 -0.85 29.37 -42.32
C LEU A 846 0.49 28.69 -42.01
N ASN A 847 1.02 27.87 -42.92
CA ASN A 847 2.30 27.16 -42.76
C ASN A 847 2.47 26.50 -41.38
N GLY A 848 1.41 25.84 -40.90
CA GLY A 848 1.39 25.18 -39.60
C GLY A 848 0.96 26.05 -38.42
N ALA A 849 0.90 27.37 -38.53
CA ALA A 849 0.45 28.25 -37.45
C ALA A 849 -1.02 28.04 -37.09
N GLY A 850 -1.35 28.16 -35.80
CA GLY A 850 -2.72 28.16 -35.31
C GLY A 850 -3.38 29.53 -35.49
N ILE A 851 -4.70 29.53 -35.70
CA ILE A 851 -5.49 30.76 -35.85
C ILE A 851 -6.84 30.62 -35.15
N VAL A 852 -7.44 31.73 -34.70
CA VAL A 852 -8.73 31.72 -33.97
C VAL A 852 -9.87 31.06 -34.77
N SER A 853 -9.87 31.23 -36.09
CA SER A 853 -10.84 30.56 -36.97
C SER A 853 -10.25 30.31 -38.35
N ILE A 854 -10.18 29.04 -38.72
CA ILE A 854 -9.75 28.61 -40.05
C ILE A 854 -10.78 29.00 -41.11
N GLU A 855 -12.07 28.97 -40.79
CA GLU A 855 -13.13 29.40 -41.70
C GLU A 855 -13.02 30.89 -42.01
N ALA A 856 -12.79 31.74 -41.01
CA ALA A 856 -12.60 33.18 -41.24
C ALA A 856 -11.38 33.46 -42.14
N LYS A 857 -10.30 32.67 -42.00
CA LYS A 857 -9.13 32.80 -42.87
C LYS A 857 -9.40 32.35 -44.30
N ARG A 858 -10.20 31.29 -44.47
CA ARG A 858 -10.69 30.89 -45.79
C ARG A 858 -11.50 32.02 -46.43
N GLU A 859 -12.47 32.58 -45.71
CA GLU A 859 -13.25 33.71 -46.22
C GLU A 859 -12.39 34.91 -46.60
N GLU A 860 -11.36 35.24 -45.80
CA GLU A 860 -10.41 36.32 -46.12
C GLU A 860 -9.70 36.09 -47.47
N ILE A 861 -9.15 34.88 -47.67
CA ILE A 861 -8.40 34.54 -48.89
C ILE A 861 -9.30 34.50 -50.13
N PHE A 862 -10.55 34.07 -50.00
CA PHE A 862 -11.44 33.84 -51.14
C PHE A 862 -12.46 34.97 -51.39
N LYS A 863 -12.84 35.79 -50.40
CA LYS A 863 -13.57 37.05 -50.65
C LYS A 863 -12.73 38.09 -51.38
N GLU A 864 -11.42 38.15 -51.12
CA GLU A 864 -10.53 39.01 -51.92
C GLU A 864 -10.43 38.56 -53.37
N LYS A 865 -10.48 37.25 -53.65
CA LYS A 865 -10.53 36.71 -55.01
C LYS A 865 -11.85 37.04 -55.71
N GLU A 866 -12.99 36.89 -55.05
CA GLU A 866 -14.30 37.24 -55.66
C GLU A 866 -14.40 38.73 -55.97
N ALA A 867 -13.90 39.62 -55.10
CA ALA A 867 -13.90 41.06 -55.35
C ALA A 867 -12.93 41.47 -56.49
N VAL A 868 -11.81 40.77 -56.64
CA VAL A 868 -10.84 41.00 -57.73
C VAL A 868 -11.34 40.41 -59.04
N ASP A 869 -11.94 39.22 -59.02
CA ASP A 869 -12.53 38.59 -60.21
C ASP A 869 -13.76 39.37 -60.67
N GLU A 870 -14.61 39.89 -59.78
CA GLU A 870 -15.73 40.78 -60.12
C GLU A 870 -15.23 42.14 -60.69
N PHE A 871 -14.10 42.65 -60.19
CA PHE A 871 -13.45 43.85 -60.75
C PHE A 871 -12.82 43.57 -62.12
N VAL A 872 -12.16 42.42 -62.30
CA VAL A 872 -11.56 42.00 -63.58
C VAL A 872 -12.63 41.68 -64.61
N GLU A 873 -13.73 41.03 -64.24
CA GLU A 873 -14.85 40.72 -65.12
C GLU A 873 -15.60 42.00 -65.54
N ASN A 874 -15.81 42.95 -64.63
CA ASN A 874 -16.32 44.29 -64.95
C ASN A 874 -15.37 45.08 -65.86
N THR A 875 -14.05 45.00 -65.63
CA THR A 875 -13.05 45.69 -66.46
C THR A 875 -12.92 45.05 -67.85
N THR A 876 -13.05 43.73 -67.94
CA THR A 876 -12.99 42.97 -69.20
C THR A 876 -14.24 43.22 -70.04
N ASN A 877 -15.42 43.27 -69.41
CA ASN A 877 -16.67 43.68 -70.08
C ASN A 877 -16.61 45.15 -70.59
N MET A 878 -15.96 46.06 -69.86
CA MET A 878 -15.73 47.44 -70.34
C MET A 878 -14.74 47.55 -71.51
N ILE A 879 -13.80 46.60 -71.66
CA ILE A 879 -12.82 46.59 -72.77
C ILE A 879 -13.40 45.93 -74.03
N VAL A 880 -14.28 44.93 -73.89
CA VAL A 880 -14.95 44.26 -75.02
C VAL A 880 -15.97 45.19 -75.71
N ASP A 881 -16.63 46.09 -74.98
CA ASP A 881 -17.62 47.02 -75.54
C ASP A 881 -17.01 48.19 -76.37
N LYS A 882 -15.68 48.36 -76.36
CA LYS A 882 -14.98 49.38 -77.18
C LYS A 882 -14.48 48.88 -78.54
N LYS A 883 -14.76 47.63 -78.94
CA LYS A 883 -14.37 47.08 -80.26
C LYS A 883 -15.54 46.46 -81.03
N GLN A 884 -16.55 47.25 -81.37
CA GLN A 884 -17.44 46.92 -82.50
C GLN A 884 -17.58 48.12 -83.48
N PRO A 885 -17.32 47.93 -84.79
CA PRO A 885 -17.48 49.00 -85.77
C PRO A 885 -18.92 49.06 -86.30
N THR A 886 -19.53 50.24 -86.19
CA THR A 886 -20.83 50.56 -86.79
C THR A 886 -20.83 50.41 -88.32
N LYS A 887 -21.56 49.40 -88.85
CA LYS A 887 -21.96 49.34 -90.28
C LYS A 887 -23.41 49.84 -90.44
N LYS A 888 -23.56 51.05 -90.98
CA LYS A 888 -24.83 51.56 -91.53
C LYS A 888 -25.17 50.81 -92.83
N LYS A 889 -26.33 50.13 -92.89
CA LYS A 889 -27.00 49.76 -94.14
C LYS A 889 -28.40 50.35 -94.17
N ALA A 890 -28.61 51.26 -95.10
CA ALA A 890 -29.92 51.76 -95.48
C ALA A 890 -30.72 50.66 -96.21
N LYS A 891 -32.01 50.52 -95.90
CA LYS A 891 -33.01 50.05 -96.88
C LYS A 891 -34.36 50.70 -96.61
N ARG A 892 -35.04 50.88 -97.73
CA ARG A 892 -36.06 51.87 -98.06
C ARG A 892 -37.42 51.15 -98.18
N LYS A 893 -38.49 51.92 -97.96
CA LYS A 893 -39.89 51.76 -98.43
C LYS A 893 -40.90 51.02 -97.53
N LEU A 894 -41.73 51.83 -96.87
CA LEU A 894 -43.14 52.16 -97.19
C LEU A 894 -44.19 51.05 -97.36
N LYS A 895 -45.27 51.27 -96.58
CA LYS A 895 -46.71 50.90 -96.74
C LYS A 895 -47.03 49.42 -96.50
N LYS A 896 -48.05 49.07 -95.70
CA LYS A 896 -49.25 49.75 -95.23
C LYS A 896 -49.43 49.58 -93.73
#